data_AF-A0A7S4Q3E1-F1
#
_entry.id   AF-A0A7S4Q3E1-F1
#
_cell.length_a   1.000
_cell.length_b   1.000
_cell.length_c   1.000
_cell.angle_alpha   90.00
_cell.angle_beta   90.00
_cell.angle_gamma   90.00
#
_symmetry.space_group_name_H-M   'P 1'
#
loop_
_entity.id
_entity.type
_entity.pdbx_description
1 polymer ?
#
loop_
_entity_poly.entity_id
_entity_poly.type
_entity_poly.pdbx_seq_one_letter_code
_entity_poly.pdbx_strand_id
1 'polypeptide(L)'
;WPAAPPAMAQKRAAAGSGLPPKRLRAATPSTAEPSWRAQRFTGGGRCTAAGRTQVCFELDVGSERVDKFVKVHEAIWPEYQQALHGHGLHSFALFCHPSGQAFGHFEGEVGFQESWARMRKEDVHTKWREHVKAATDGVDLDSVQELRHYFYLGANAEELKPSDAPKRPAEAFRRQDWTGGGGWTSTGRRRVCFQMQFKAADLEQYCKDHEAVWPEMQEALQRCGWWNYSLFCRQDGLAVGFFEATGSLEESIAAMSKEPVDSRWQDAMKKYSAADVRPDTAMVELRPCAYLGGDRAVAHIAVAGAGWWSQGVHLPQLQRNSDSELTAIIEPVAAPRSTLNTDMKSTKELGEVYGIPVFATVDEFLASDAAGVTDGIFVASNHATHAEIGFKAMKAGLHVLMEKPMTTDPMEAVGLAKAAASSDRIFMVNHSANFREQSIRIRDLIRGGAVGELRYVSAYMGAALLWLFEDEANTGWVKPSGSMLGNGFGWGQMSHVLSWVYFVTELAPKTVFCQMVYSKITGADIFDAATIQCTNGATIVVQGTAALPFASYTSTPKQIDNKIFGSEGMISYGGLDGAGSTEADPGSGCLELRRHDKKDMTVPGFKFENYDAKGNGSEGVCAFLGVCAGRTFVNCAGATVGMRSVLTIEAMYRSAKSGRVEEVHPEP
;
A
#
# COMPACT_ATOMS: atom_id res chain seq x y z
N TRP A 1 -48.39 -21.11 24.79
CA TRP A 1 -49.62 -20.70 24.10
C TRP A 1 -49.65 -21.38 22.75
N PRO A 2 -50.54 -22.36 22.52
CA PRO A 2 -50.47 -23.23 21.35
C PRO A 2 -51.43 -22.81 20.21
N ALA A 3 -51.14 -23.39 19.04
CA ALA A 3 -52.01 -23.66 17.88
C ALA A 3 -51.86 -22.75 16.64
N ALA A 4 -51.15 -23.29 15.63
CA ALA A 4 -51.48 -23.14 14.20
C ALA A 4 -52.72 -24.00 13.88
N PRO A 5 -53.54 -23.71 12.82
CA PRO A 5 -53.31 -24.23 11.45
C PRO A 5 -54.03 -23.41 10.33
N PRO A 6 -54.32 -23.90 9.09
CA PRO A 6 -53.66 -24.85 8.18
C PRO A 6 -53.42 -24.31 6.73
N ALA A 7 -52.70 -25.11 5.93
CA ALA A 7 -52.49 -24.97 4.49
C ALA A 7 -53.77 -25.18 3.64
N MET A 8 -53.82 -24.55 2.45
CA MET A 8 -54.81 -24.87 1.42
C MET A 8 -54.17 -24.91 0.01
N ALA A 9 -54.51 -25.96 -0.74
CA ALA A 9 -53.92 -26.35 -2.01
C ALA A 9 -54.55 -25.66 -3.25
N GLN A 10 -53.68 -25.55 -4.26
CA GLN A 10 -53.86 -25.30 -5.70
C GLN A 10 -55.27 -25.19 -6.32
N LYS A 11 -55.45 -24.18 -7.18
CA LYS A 11 -56.23 -24.29 -8.42
C LYS A 11 -55.50 -23.64 -9.60
N ARG A 12 -55.30 -24.45 -10.65
CA ARG A 12 -54.93 -24.03 -12.02
C ARG A 12 -56.14 -23.41 -12.72
N ALA A 13 -55.90 -22.36 -13.50
CA ALA A 13 -56.70 -22.03 -14.67
C ALA A 13 -55.78 -21.42 -15.73
N ALA A 14 -55.84 -21.96 -16.95
CA ALA A 14 -55.09 -21.53 -18.12
C ALA A 14 -56.08 -21.25 -19.27
N ALA A 15 -55.92 -20.09 -19.91
CA ALA A 15 -56.28 -19.71 -21.29
C ALA A 15 -56.22 -18.16 -21.35
N GLY A 16 -55.60 -17.46 -22.28
CA GLY A 16 -54.92 -17.79 -23.54
C GLY A 16 -55.01 -16.55 -24.47
N SER A 17 -54.02 -16.38 -25.35
CA SER A 17 -53.87 -15.38 -26.44
C SER A 17 -53.28 -14.01 -26.05
N GLY A 18 -52.24 -13.49 -26.68
CA GLY A 18 -51.40 -13.99 -27.76
C GLY A 18 -50.46 -12.89 -28.25
N LEU A 19 -49.15 -13.12 -28.19
CA LEU A 19 -48.11 -12.38 -28.94
C LEU A 19 -46.99 -13.38 -29.27
N PRO A 20 -46.40 -13.35 -30.48
CA PRO A 20 -45.53 -14.42 -30.97
C PRO A 20 -44.19 -14.42 -30.22
N PRO A 21 -43.56 -15.60 -30.02
CA PRO A 21 -42.24 -15.64 -29.40
C PRO A 21 -41.22 -15.06 -30.38
N LYS A 22 -40.76 -13.83 -30.10
CA LYS A 22 -39.48 -13.37 -30.63
C LYS A 22 -38.44 -14.38 -30.14
N ARG A 23 -37.77 -15.05 -31.08
CA ARG A 23 -36.60 -15.88 -30.83
C ARG A 23 -35.63 -15.06 -29.98
N LEU A 24 -35.57 -15.35 -28.68
CA LEU A 24 -34.44 -14.99 -27.85
C LEU A 24 -33.24 -15.71 -28.49
N ARG A 25 -32.46 -14.96 -29.27
CA ARG A 25 -31.07 -15.35 -29.51
C ARG A 25 -30.50 -15.56 -28.11
N ALA A 26 -30.04 -16.77 -27.83
CA ALA A 26 -29.16 -17.01 -26.71
C ALA A 26 -28.13 -15.88 -26.74
N ALA A 27 -28.12 -15.05 -25.69
CA ALA A 27 -27.00 -14.16 -25.48
C ALA A 27 -25.80 -15.10 -25.36
N THR A 28 -25.01 -15.17 -26.43
CA THR A 28 -23.64 -15.66 -26.36
C THR A 28 -23.04 -15.04 -25.11
N PRO A 29 -22.45 -15.83 -24.19
CA PRO A 29 -21.75 -15.28 -23.06
C PRO A 29 -20.83 -14.21 -23.63
N SER A 30 -21.08 -12.96 -23.23
CA SER A 30 -20.09 -11.92 -23.42
C SER A 30 -18.85 -12.46 -22.75
N THR A 31 -17.86 -12.88 -23.55
CA THR A 31 -16.49 -13.13 -23.13
C THR A 31 -15.84 -11.79 -22.77
N ALA A 32 -16.52 -11.01 -21.93
CA ALA A 32 -15.90 -9.93 -21.20
C ALA A 32 -15.02 -10.66 -20.19
N GLU A 33 -13.77 -10.84 -20.57
CA GLU A 33 -12.74 -11.35 -19.70
C GLU A 33 -12.73 -10.55 -18.39
N PRO A 34 -12.55 -11.21 -17.23
CA PRO A 34 -12.44 -10.51 -15.96
C PRO A 34 -11.32 -9.48 -16.02
N SER A 35 -11.62 -8.23 -15.71
CA SER A 35 -10.72 -7.07 -15.79
C SER A 35 -9.54 -7.08 -14.79
N TRP A 36 -9.20 -8.23 -14.20
CA TRP A 36 -8.13 -8.38 -13.21
C TRP A 36 -6.94 -9.20 -13.72
N ARG A 37 -6.99 -9.75 -14.95
CA ARG A 37 -5.77 -10.32 -15.56
C ARG A 37 -4.94 -9.19 -16.17
N ALA A 38 -3.74 -8.98 -15.63
CA ALA A 38 -2.64 -8.19 -16.19
C ALA A 38 -2.78 -6.65 -16.18
N GLN A 39 -2.80 -6.01 -15.00
CA GLN A 39 -2.51 -4.56 -14.89
C GLN A 39 -1.09 -4.20 -14.41
N ARG A 40 -0.17 -5.16 -14.24
CA ARG A 40 1.24 -4.90 -13.89
C ARG A 40 2.27 -5.69 -14.69
N PHE A 41 1.81 -6.40 -15.71
CA PHE A 41 2.63 -7.13 -16.65
C PHE A 41 2.45 -6.51 -18.02
N THR A 42 3.56 -6.16 -18.66
CA THR A 42 3.55 -5.75 -20.06
C THR A 42 4.27 -6.85 -20.82
N GLY A 43 3.52 -7.66 -21.58
CA GLY A 43 4.14 -8.47 -22.61
C GLY A 43 4.88 -7.52 -23.56
N GLY A 44 6.22 -7.56 -23.53
CA GLY A 44 7.10 -6.66 -24.28
C GLY A 44 7.48 -5.36 -23.56
N GLY A 45 7.40 -5.34 -22.22
CA GLY A 45 7.46 -4.15 -21.39
C GLY A 45 8.66 -3.25 -21.61
N ARG A 46 8.42 -1.94 -21.68
CA ARG A 46 9.43 -0.89 -21.44
C ARG A 46 9.14 -0.11 -20.16
N CYS A 47 7.96 -0.26 -19.55
CA CYS A 47 7.50 0.63 -18.47
C CYS A 47 7.17 -0.13 -17.17
N THR A 48 7.46 0.50 -16.03
CA THR A 48 7.06 0.03 -14.70
C THR A 48 5.60 0.35 -14.38
N ALA A 49 5.11 -0.18 -13.26
CA ALA A 49 3.80 0.16 -12.73
C ALA A 49 3.64 1.67 -12.42
N ALA A 50 4.76 2.38 -12.20
CA ALA A 50 4.79 3.83 -12.02
C ALA A 50 4.87 4.62 -13.35
N GLY A 51 4.73 3.94 -14.49
CA GLY A 51 4.83 4.55 -15.82
C GLY A 51 6.25 4.91 -16.27
N ARG A 52 7.28 4.54 -15.49
CA ARG A 52 8.69 4.87 -15.76
C ARG A 52 9.31 3.88 -16.73
N THR A 53 10.17 4.34 -17.63
CA THR A 53 10.86 3.52 -18.63
C THR A 53 12.06 2.80 -18.01
N GLN A 54 12.16 1.49 -18.23
CA GLN A 54 13.32 0.66 -17.89
C GLN A 54 14.23 0.51 -19.12
N VAL A 55 15.52 0.71 -18.90
CA VAL A 55 16.53 0.63 -19.95
C VAL A 55 17.68 -0.21 -19.47
N CYS A 56 18.14 -1.13 -20.31
CA CYS A 56 19.43 -1.77 -20.16
C CYS A 56 20.30 -1.44 -21.37
N PHE A 57 21.58 -1.23 -21.12
CA PHE A 57 22.56 -0.94 -22.15
C PHE A 57 23.87 -1.68 -21.89
N GLU A 58 24.65 -1.92 -22.94
CA GLU A 58 25.97 -2.55 -22.84
C GLU A 58 27.10 -1.60 -23.27
N LEU A 59 28.28 -1.87 -22.73
CA LEU A 59 29.53 -1.17 -22.98
C LEU A 59 30.67 -2.20 -22.97
N ASP A 60 31.61 -2.08 -23.90
CA ASP A 60 32.87 -2.83 -23.83
C ASP A 60 33.92 -2.02 -23.06
N VAL A 61 34.34 -2.55 -21.91
CA VAL A 61 35.40 -1.96 -21.09
C VAL A 61 36.75 -2.64 -21.32
N GLY A 62 36.79 -3.82 -21.93
CA GLY A 62 37.99 -4.66 -22.04
C GLY A 62 38.33 -5.38 -20.72
N SER A 63 38.64 -6.67 -20.81
CA SER A 63 38.88 -7.55 -19.65
C SER A 63 39.94 -7.04 -18.67
N GLU A 64 40.99 -6.44 -19.20
CA GLU A 64 42.14 -5.89 -18.48
C GLU A 64 41.84 -4.60 -17.71
N ARG A 65 40.70 -3.95 -18.00
CA ARG A 65 40.28 -2.67 -17.40
C ARG A 65 39.13 -2.82 -16.43
N VAL A 66 38.55 -4.02 -16.29
CA VAL A 66 37.37 -4.27 -15.43
C VAL A 66 37.58 -3.77 -14.00
N ASP A 67 38.70 -4.11 -13.36
CA ASP A 67 38.95 -3.68 -11.97
C ASP A 67 39.11 -2.15 -11.84
N LYS A 68 39.75 -1.50 -12.83
CA LYS A 68 39.84 -0.03 -12.86
C LYS A 68 38.47 0.60 -13.07
N PHE A 69 37.66 0.02 -13.96
CA PHE A 69 36.30 0.46 -14.23
C PHE A 69 35.43 0.34 -12.97
N VAL A 70 35.47 -0.80 -12.28
CA VAL A 70 34.78 -0.99 -10.98
C VAL A 70 35.25 0.07 -9.97
N LYS A 71 36.56 0.24 -9.82
CA LYS A 71 37.15 1.15 -8.83
C LYS A 71 36.76 2.62 -9.03
N VAL A 72 36.53 3.04 -10.26
CA VAL A 72 36.11 4.42 -10.57
C VAL A 72 34.62 4.63 -10.28
N HIS A 73 33.85 3.56 -10.28
CA HIS A 73 32.40 3.60 -10.14
C HIS A 73 31.92 3.25 -8.71
N GLU A 74 32.69 2.48 -7.93
CA GLU A 74 33.54 3.03 -6.86
C GLU A 74 33.00 4.03 -5.84
N ALA A 75 32.60 5.21 -6.32
CA ALA A 75 32.04 6.31 -5.56
C ALA A 75 31.57 7.37 -6.58
N ILE A 76 30.28 7.39 -6.90
CA ILE A 76 29.74 8.43 -7.77
C ILE A 76 29.70 9.76 -7.01
N TRP A 77 30.17 10.83 -7.66
CA TRP A 77 30.17 12.18 -7.10
C TRP A 77 28.74 12.65 -6.76
N PRO A 78 28.48 13.23 -5.56
CA PRO A 78 27.15 13.68 -5.16
C PRO A 78 26.47 14.59 -6.16
N GLU A 79 27.21 15.50 -6.80
CA GLU A 79 26.69 16.43 -7.80
C GLU A 79 26.22 15.69 -9.07
N TYR A 80 26.86 14.56 -9.40
CA TYR A 80 26.45 13.71 -10.52
C TYR A 80 25.19 12.92 -10.19
N GLN A 81 25.03 12.47 -8.94
CA GLN A 81 23.80 11.83 -8.45
C GLN A 81 22.61 12.81 -8.53
N GLN A 82 22.83 14.05 -8.08
CA GLN A 82 21.82 15.11 -8.15
C GLN A 82 21.42 15.41 -9.60
N ALA A 83 22.38 15.46 -10.53
CA ALA A 83 22.10 15.65 -11.95
C ALA A 83 21.27 14.49 -12.54
N LEU A 84 21.59 13.23 -12.20
CA LEU A 84 20.81 12.06 -12.62
C LEU A 84 19.36 12.16 -12.15
N HIS A 85 19.14 12.45 -10.86
CA HIS A 85 17.80 12.63 -10.32
C HIS A 85 17.06 13.84 -10.90
N GLY A 86 17.74 14.97 -11.08
CA GLY A 86 17.16 16.19 -11.65
C GLY A 86 16.64 16.02 -13.08
N HIS A 87 17.17 15.05 -13.83
CA HIS A 87 16.73 14.69 -15.18
C HIS A 87 15.72 13.54 -15.25
N GLY A 88 15.17 13.14 -14.09
CA GLY A 88 14.14 12.11 -14.01
C GLY A 88 14.68 10.68 -14.11
N LEU A 89 15.98 10.45 -13.83
CA LEU A 89 16.50 9.10 -13.61
C LEU A 89 16.32 8.76 -12.13
N HIS A 90 15.47 7.77 -11.88
CA HIS A 90 15.16 7.33 -10.54
C HIS A 90 16.18 6.29 -10.12
N SER A 91 16.33 5.21 -10.87
CA SER A 91 17.22 4.09 -10.53
C SER A 91 18.39 4.02 -11.51
N PHE A 92 19.62 3.74 -11.08
CA PHE A 92 20.74 3.44 -11.98
C PHE A 92 21.66 2.35 -11.40
N ALA A 93 22.17 1.45 -12.22
CA ALA A 93 23.06 0.38 -11.82
C ALA A 93 24.06 0.05 -12.94
N LEU A 94 25.30 -0.29 -12.58
CA LEU A 94 26.33 -0.80 -13.48
C LEU A 94 26.82 -2.14 -12.98
N PHE A 95 26.95 -3.09 -13.91
CA PHE A 95 27.47 -4.44 -13.70
C PHE A 95 28.53 -4.76 -14.74
N CYS A 96 29.43 -5.69 -14.41
CA CYS A 96 30.59 -6.02 -15.22
C CYS A 96 30.82 -7.53 -15.21
N HIS A 97 31.04 -8.09 -16.40
CA HIS A 97 31.48 -9.45 -16.59
C HIS A 97 33.02 -9.49 -16.64
N PRO A 98 33.69 -10.54 -16.10
CA PRO A 98 35.14 -10.67 -16.15
C PRO A 98 35.76 -10.64 -17.57
N SER A 99 34.96 -10.91 -18.61
CA SER A 99 35.41 -10.82 -20.01
C SER A 99 35.61 -9.39 -20.52
N GLY A 100 35.22 -8.36 -19.75
CA GLY A 100 35.31 -6.97 -20.19
C GLY A 100 34.00 -6.36 -20.70
N GLN A 101 32.88 -7.09 -20.68
CA GLN A 101 31.57 -6.47 -20.94
C GLN A 101 31.01 -5.84 -19.68
N ALA A 102 30.47 -4.63 -19.79
CA ALA A 102 29.72 -3.96 -18.74
C ALA A 102 28.29 -3.70 -19.20
N PHE A 103 27.36 -3.74 -18.24
CA PHE A 103 25.94 -3.54 -18.46
C PHE A 103 25.41 -2.50 -17.50
N GLY A 104 24.75 -1.49 -18.05
CA GLY A 104 24.00 -0.51 -17.27
C GLY A 104 22.52 -0.80 -17.29
N HIS A 105 21.86 -0.50 -16.18
CA HIS A 105 20.42 -0.57 -16.04
C HIS A 105 19.91 0.69 -15.36
N PHE A 106 18.87 1.33 -15.88
CA PHE A 106 18.22 2.44 -15.19
C PHE A 106 16.72 2.51 -15.41
N GLU A 107 16.05 3.17 -14.46
CA GLU A 107 14.63 3.51 -14.52
C GLU A 107 14.50 5.03 -14.59
N GLY A 108 13.83 5.55 -15.63
CA GLY A 108 13.66 6.98 -15.81
C GLY A 108 12.33 7.37 -16.44
N GLU A 109 11.97 8.65 -16.38
CA GLU A 109 10.72 9.16 -16.94
C GLU A 109 10.64 9.06 -18.47
N VAL A 110 11.80 9.01 -19.14
CA VAL A 110 11.93 8.97 -20.60
C VAL A 110 12.88 7.85 -21.06
N GLY A 111 12.88 7.55 -22.36
CA GLY A 111 13.69 6.49 -22.95
C GLY A 111 15.18 6.81 -23.03
N PHE A 112 15.99 5.78 -23.36
CA PHE A 112 17.46 5.82 -23.30
C PHE A 112 18.09 7.07 -23.95
N GLN A 113 17.79 7.27 -25.23
CA GLN A 113 18.41 8.34 -26.02
C GLN A 113 18.12 9.73 -25.47
N GLU A 114 16.91 9.94 -24.93
CA GLU A 114 16.52 11.23 -24.38
C GLU A 114 17.15 11.46 -23.00
N SER A 115 17.09 10.48 -22.10
CA SER A 115 17.79 10.53 -20.81
C SER A 115 19.28 10.80 -20.99
N TRP A 116 19.90 10.11 -21.94
CA TRP A 116 21.32 10.26 -22.23
C TRP A 116 21.65 11.62 -22.86
N ALA A 117 20.80 12.13 -23.76
CA ALA A 117 20.96 13.46 -24.35
C ALA A 117 20.79 14.59 -23.32
N ARG A 118 19.92 14.41 -22.31
CA ARG A 118 19.77 15.35 -21.19
C ARG A 118 21.04 15.38 -20.33
N MET A 119 21.52 14.21 -19.90
CA MET A 119 22.74 14.09 -19.09
C MET A 119 23.98 14.66 -19.78
N ARG A 120 24.12 14.48 -21.11
CA ARG A 120 25.25 15.04 -21.87
C ARG A 120 25.37 16.57 -21.83
N LYS A 121 24.31 17.28 -21.47
CA LYS A 121 24.32 18.75 -21.34
C LYS A 121 24.84 19.22 -19.98
N GLU A 122 24.97 18.33 -19.01
CA GLU A 122 25.45 18.65 -17.68
C GLU A 122 26.97 18.74 -17.63
N ASP A 123 27.50 19.84 -17.07
CA ASP A 123 28.93 20.02 -16.87
C ASP A 123 29.52 18.90 -16.02
N VAL A 124 28.78 18.46 -14.99
CA VAL A 124 29.19 17.36 -14.12
C VAL A 124 29.30 16.02 -14.87
N HIS A 125 28.46 15.78 -15.87
CA HIS A 125 28.54 14.60 -16.72
C HIS A 125 29.79 14.61 -17.60
N THR A 126 30.15 15.76 -18.16
CA THR A 126 31.39 15.89 -18.95
C THR A 126 32.62 15.64 -18.09
N LYS A 127 32.69 16.23 -16.89
CA LYS A 127 33.78 15.98 -15.93
C LYS A 127 33.87 14.51 -15.52
N TRP A 128 32.72 13.88 -15.24
CA TRP A 128 32.67 12.47 -14.89
C TRP A 128 33.18 11.58 -16.04
N ARG A 129 32.78 11.86 -17.28
CA ARG A 129 33.27 11.12 -18.46
C ARG A 129 34.79 11.22 -18.62
N GLU A 130 35.35 12.41 -18.50
CA GLU A 130 36.80 12.62 -18.57
C GLU A 130 37.54 11.86 -17.47
N HIS A 131 36.98 11.85 -16.25
CA HIS A 131 37.51 11.09 -15.12
C HIS A 131 37.53 9.58 -15.40
N VAL A 132 36.40 9.03 -15.88
CA VAL A 132 36.32 7.60 -16.23
C VAL A 132 37.28 7.26 -17.36
N LYS A 133 37.32 8.07 -18.43
CA LYS A 133 38.20 7.84 -19.59
C LYS A 133 39.68 7.86 -19.18
N ALA A 134 40.07 8.79 -18.31
CA ALA A 134 41.44 8.87 -17.80
C ALA A 134 41.80 7.67 -16.92
N ALA A 135 40.87 7.21 -16.08
CA ALA A 135 41.13 6.13 -15.13
C ALA A 135 41.02 4.71 -15.75
N THR A 136 40.39 4.59 -16.91
CA THR A 136 40.16 3.31 -17.61
C THR A 136 40.93 3.19 -18.93
N ASP A 137 41.98 3.99 -19.13
CA ASP A 137 42.82 3.96 -20.33
C ASP A 137 42.02 4.07 -21.65
N GLY A 138 41.04 4.99 -21.67
CA GLY A 138 40.36 5.39 -22.92
C GLY A 138 39.06 4.66 -23.26
N VAL A 139 38.36 4.02 -22.30
CA VAL A 139 37.02 3.46 -22.54
C VAL A 139 36.10 4.51 -23.17
N ASP A 140 35.45 4.14 -24.28
CA ASP A 140 34.53 5.02 -25.00
C ASP A 140 33.11 4.87 -24.44
N LEU A 141 32.76 5.75 -23.51
CA LEU A 141 31.43 5.81 -22.91
C LEU A 141 30.33 6.27 -23.88
N ASP A 142 30.66 6.69 -25.11
CA ASP A 142 29.68 7.04 -26.13
C ASP A 142 29.33 5.86 -27.06
N SER A 143 30.06 4.73 -26.95
CA SER A 143 29.83 3.49 -27.72
C SER A 143 28.69 2.61 -27.18
N VAL A 144 27.86 3.14 -26.29
CA VAL A 144 26.84 2.40 -25.55
C VAL A 144 25.71 1.93 -26.47
N GLN A 145 25.35 0.65 -26.35
CA GLN A 145 24.27 0.03 -27.12
C GLN A 145 23.08 -0.34 -26.23
N GLU A 146 21.89 0.16 -26.55
CA GLU A 146 20.63 -0.20 -25.87
C GLU A 146 20.22 -1.65 -26.19
N LEU A 147 19.79 -2.38 -25.17
CA LEU A 147 19.25 -3.74 -25.28
C LEU A 147 17.72 -3.73 -25.39
N ARG A 148 17.15 -4.69 -26.12
CA ARG A 148 15.70 -4.83 -26.26
C ARG A 148 15.11 -5.39 -24.97
N HIS A 149 14.26 -4.62 -24.28
CA HIS A 149 13.45 -5.10 -23.16
C HIS A 149 12.32 -6.00 -23.67
N TYR A 150 12.15 -7.19 -23.09
CA TYR A 150 11.10 -8.14 -23.51
C TYR A 150 10.32 -8.79 -22.36
N PHE A 151 10.76 -8.66 -21.11
CA PHE A 151 10.03 -9.15 -19.93
C PHE A 151 10.18 -8.20 -18.75
N TYR A 152 9.09 -7.94 -18.04
CA TYR A 152 9.08 -7.22 -16.77
C TYR A 152 8.06 -7.81 -15.80
N LEU A 153 8.51 -8.04 -14.57
CA LEU A 153 7.71 -8.41 -13.41
C LEU A 153 7.92 -7.34 -12.33
N GLY A 154 6.89 -6.51 -12.12
CA GLY A 154 6.95 -5.45 -11.11
C GLY A 154 7.00 -5.99 -9.68
N ALA A 155 7.56 -5.18 -8.77
CA ALA A 155 7.51 -5.47 -7.34
C ALA A 155 6.05 -5.45 -6.85
N ASN A 156 5.52 -6.62 -6.49
CA ASN A 156 4.46 -6.68 -5.50
C ASN A 156 5.12 -6.72 -4.12
N ALA A 157 4.76 -5.77 -3.26
CA ALA A 157 4.99 -5.84 -1.82
C ALA A 157 3.88 -6.67 -1.13
N GLU A 158 3.50 -7.79 -1.74
CA GLU A 158 2.56 -8.74 -1.16
C GLU A 158 3.35 -10.01 -0.78
N GLU A 159 3.37 -10.29 0.52
CA GLU A 159 3.69 -11.58 1.15
C GLU A 159 5.15 -12.09 1.14
N LEU A 160 5.93 -11.65 2.14
CA LEU A 160 6.84 -12.55 2.86
C LEU A 160 6.44 -12.51 4.34
N LYS A 161 6.16 -13.68 4.94
CA LYS A 161 5.98 -13.78 6.39
C LYS A 161 7.27 -13.30 7.07
N PRO A 162 7.21 -12.42 8.10
CA PRO A 162 8.41 -11.97 8.82
C PRO A 162 9.27 -13.11 9.41
N SER A 163 8.68 -14.30 9.61
CA SER A 163 9.36 -15.49 10.11
C SER A 163 10.27 -16.18 9.10
N ASP A 164 10.05 -15.95 7.80
CA ASP A 164 10.70 -16.69 6.71
C ASP A 164 11.70 -15.81 5.95
N ALA A 165 11.79 -14.52 6.28
CA ALA A 165 12.84 -13.64 5.79
C ALA A 165 14.20 -14.06 6.39
N PRO A 166 15.25 -14.26 5.57
CA PRO A 166 16.58 -14.53 6.11
C PRO A 166 16.99 -13.40 7.05
N LYS A 167 17.50 -13.77 8.24
CA LYS A 167 17.91 -12.82 9.27
C LYS A 167 18.96 -11.87 8.68
N ARG A 168 18.71 -10.56 8.81
CA ARG A 168 19.66 -9.49 8.45
C ARG A 168 21.04 -9.78 9.07
N PRO A 169 22.15 -9.63 8.33
CA PRO A 169 23.48 -9.67 8.93
C PRO A 169 23.59 -8.65 10.07
N ALA A 170 24.17 -9.07 11.20
CA ALA A 170 24.21 -8.28 12.44
C ALA A 170 25.24 -7.13 12.44
N GLU A 171 25.90 -6.85 11.32
CA GLU A 171 26.89 -5.78 11.25
C GLU A 171 26.19 -4.42 11.11
N ALA A 172 26.70 -3.43 11.84
CA ALA A 172 26.17 -2.08 11.91
C ALA A 172 26.15 -1.41 10.52
N PHE A 173 25.00 -1.49 9.84
CA PHE A 173 24.79 -0.87 8.55
C PHE A 173 24.91 0.65 8.66
N ARG A 174 25.89 1.23 7.96
CA ARG A 174 25.89 2.66 7.63
C ARG A 174 25.09 2.84 6.35
N ARG A 175 23.95 3.54 6.48
CA ARG A 175 23.06 3.95 5.39
C ARG A 175 23.86 4.77 4.36
N GLN A 176 23.77 4.40 3.09
CA GLN A 176 24.36 5.16 1.99
C GLN A 176 23.35 5.20 0.83
N ASP A 177 23.13 6.37 0.22
CA ASP A 177 22.28 6.58 -0.96
C ASP A 177 22.88 5.96 -2.24
N TRP A 178 24.15 5.57 -2.15
CA TRP A 178 24.94 4.93 -3.17
C TRP A 178 25.74 3.81 -2.52
N THR A 179 25.74 2.61 -3.10
CA THR A 179 26.53 1.49 -2.59
C THR A 179 27.59 1.11 -3.60
N GLY A 180 28.86 1.20 -3.20
CA GLY A 180 29.98 0.70 -3.99
C GLY A 180 29.77 -0.75 -4.34
N GLY A 181 30.03 -1.08 -5.61
CA GLY A 181 29.81 -2.37 -6.25
C GLY A 181 29.55 -3.54 -5.29
N GLY A 182 28.29 -3.71 -4.88
CA GLY A 182 27.81 -4.89 -4.16
C GLY A 182 26.92 -4.66 -2.93
N GLY A 183 26.65 -3.41 -2.52
CA GLY A 183 25.85 -3.16 -1.32
C GLY A 183 24.33 -3.26 -1.48
N TRP A 184 23.68 -3.46 -0.34
CA TRP A 184 22.22 -3.55 -0.18
C TRP A 184 21.53 -2.21 -0.47
N THR A 185 20.36 -2.25 -1.11
CA THR A 185 19.45 -1.12 -1.29
C THR A 185 18.98 -0.58 0.07
N SER A 186 18.41 0.62 0.09
CA SER A 186 17.75 1.22 1.26
C SER A 186 16.59 0.34 1.80
N THR A 187 16.03 -0.53 0.96
CA THR A 187 15.01 -1.53 1.33
C THR A 187 15.59 -2.85 1.87
N GLY A 188 16.92 -2.95 2.04
CA GLY A 188 17.58 -4.15 2.54
C GLY A 188 17.62 -5.30 1.54
N ARG A 189 17.59 -5.02 0.23
CA ARG A 189 17.66 -6.00 -0.87
C ARG A 189 18.94 -5.81 -1.67
N ARG A 190 19.44 -6.84 -2.34
CA ARG A 190 20.54 -6.77 -3.29
C ARG A 190 19.98 -6.70 -4.71
N ARG A 191 20.60 -5.88 -5.57
CA ARG A 191 20.38 -5.93 -7.02
C ARG A 191 21.27 -7.00 -7.63
N VAL A 192 20.65 -7.91 -8.36
CA VAL A 192 21.29 -9.03 -9.03
C VAL A 192 21.14 -8.82 -10.53
N CYS A 193 22.26 -8.90 -11.23
CA CYS A 193 22.29 -8.91 -12.69
C CYS A 193 22.95 -10.19 -13.14
N PHE A 194 22.41 -10.83 -14.17
CA PHE A 194 22.97 -12.04 -14.73
C PHE A 194 22.88 -12.02 -16.25
N GLN A 195 23.73 -12.80 -16.90
CA GLN A 195 23.67 -13.00 -18.34
C GLN A 195 23.44 -14.46 -18.70
N MET A 196 22.89 -14.68 -19.90
CA MET A 196 22.70 -15.98 -20.53
C MET A 196 22.87 -15.86 -22.05
N GLN A 197 23.13 -16.99 -22.72
CA GLN A 197 23.26 -17.05 -24.18
C GLN A 197 22.22 -17.99 -24.80
N PHE A 198 21.40 -17.46 -25.70
CA PHE A 198 20.43 -18.19 -26.51
C PHE A 198 20.87 -18.34 -27.97
N LYS A 199 20.22 -19.24 -28.69
CA LYS A 199 20.37 -19.37 -30.14
C LYS A 199 19.74 -18.15 -30.82
N ALA A 200 20.54 -17.36 -31.55
CA ALA A 200 20.06 -16.16 -32.25
C ALA A 200 18.82 -16.43 -33.13
N ALA A 201 18.77 -17.59 -33.80
CA ALA A 201 17.68 -17.98 -34.67
C ALA A 201 16.32 -18.15 -33.96
N ASP A 202 16.34 -18.48 -32.66
CA ASP A 202 15.12 -18.75 -31.88
C ASP A 202 14.74 -17.57 -30.97
N LEU A 203 15.53 -16.49 -30.95
CA LEU A 203 15.40 -15.38 -30.02
C LEU A 203 14.02 -14.71 -30.09
N GLU A 204 13.46 -14.54 -31.29
CA GLU A 204 12.15 -13.90 -31.44
C GLU A 204 11.04 -14.72 -30.79
N GLN A 205 11.09 -16.05 -30.94
CA GLN A 205 10.12 -16.94 -30.32
C GLN A 205 10.33 -17.03 -28.80
N TYR A 206 11.59 -17.07 -28.35
CA TYR A 206 11.94 -17.02 -26.95
C TYR A 206 11.40 -15.74 -26.27
N CYS A 207 11.54 -14.59 -26.91
CA CYS A 207 10.94 -13.33 -26.44
C CYS A 207 9.41 -13.47 -26.35
N LYS A 208 8.72 -13.93 -27.40
CA LYS A 208 7.25 -14.12 -27.37
C LYS A 208 6.78 -15.03 -26.24
N ASP A 209 7.51 -16.12 -25.98
CA ASP A 209 7.19 -17.05 -24.89
C ASP A 209 7.40 -16.38 -23.51
N HIS A 210 8.39 -15.49 -23.38
CA HIS A 210 8.63 -14.69 -22.16
C HIS A 210 7.70 -13.47 -22.07
N GLU A 211 7.17 -12.96 -23.17
CA GLU A 211 6.07 -11.98 -23.16
C GLU A 211 4.75 -12.64 -22.70
N ALA A 212 4.72 -13.96 -22.53
CA ALA A 212 3.57 -14.74 -22.09
C ALA A 212 3.91 -15.74 -20.95
N VAL A 213 4.77 -15.33 -20.01
CA VAL A 213 5.12 -16.17 -18.83
C VAL A 213 3.86 -16.64 -18.10
N TRP A 214 3.82 -17.92 -17.73
CA TRP A 214 2.66 -18.51 -17.06
C TRP A 214 2.34 -17.80 -15.73
N PRO A 215 1.07 -17.50 -15.40
CA PRO A 215 0.71 -16.84 -14.16
C PRO A 215 1.28 -17.52 -12.91
N GLU A 216 1.21 -18.86 -12.85
CA GLU A 216 1.78 -19.67 -11.75
C GLU A 216 3.30 -19.43 -11.56
N MET A 217 4.04 -19.21 -12.65
CA MET A 217 5.48 -18.93 -12.62
C MET A 217 5.75 -17.50 -12.11
N GLN A 218 4.93 -16.53 -12.51
CA GLN A 218 5.03 -15.15 -12.02
C GLN A 218 4.81 -15.09 -10.50
N GLU A 219 3.80 -15.80 -9.99
CA GLU A 219 3.52 -15.90 -8.56
C GLU A 219 4.67 -16.59 -7.79
N ALA A 220 5.25 -17.65 -8.35
CA ALA A 220 6.39 -18.34 -7.76
C ALA A 220 7.62 -17.42 -7.64
N LEU A 221 7.95 -16.66 -8.71
CA LEU A 221 9.03 -15.67 -8.69
C LEU A 221 8.83 -14.65 -7.56
N GLN A 222 7.62 -14.12 -7.40
CA GLN A 222 7.31 -13.17 -6.32
C GLN A 222 7.45 -13.80 -4.94
N ARG A 223 6.90 -15.01 -4.70
CA ARG A 223 7.05 -15.73 -3.42
C ARG A 223 8.50 -16.03 -3.06
N CYS A 224 9.33 -16.36 -4.03
CA CYS A 224 10.74 -16.64 -3.84
C CYS A 224 11.61 -15.37 -3.76
N GLY A 225 11.00 -14.18 -3.77
CA GLY A 225 11.68 -12.92 -3.54
C GLY A 225 12.41 -12.35 -4.76
N TRP A 226 11.87 -12.58 -5.96
CA TRP A 226 12.31 -11.89 -7.17
C TRP A 226 11.44 -10.63 -7.36
N TRP A 227 12.00 -9.46 -7.05
CA TRP A 227 11.33 -8.17 -7.18
C TRP A 227 11.91 -7.38 -8.34
N ASN A 228 11.08 -6.54 -8.99
CA ASN A 228 11.53 -5.65 -10.07
C ASN A 228 12.35 -6.37 -11.17
N TYR A 229 11.89 -7.56 -11.54
CA TYR A 229 12.64 -8.45 -12.43
C TYR A 229 12.40 -8.09 -13.90
N SER A 230 13.47 -7.78 -14.63
CA SER A 230 13.45 -7.45 -16.05
C SER A 230 14.39 -8.35 -16.85
N LEU A 231 14.05 -8.63 -18.11
CA LEU A 231 14.95 -9.27 -19.07
C LEU A 231 15.11 -8.44 -20.34
N PHE A 232 16.35 -8.35 -20.81
CA PHE A 232 16.77 -7.62 -21.99
C PHE A 232 17.58 -8.51 -22.92
N CYS A 233 17.53 -8.28 -24.23
CA CYS A 233 18.28 -9.08 -25.19
C CYS A 233 18.94 -8.27 -26.32
N ARG A 234 19.95 -8.88 -26.93
CA ARG A 234 20.63 -8.45 -28.16
C ARG A 234 20.34 -9.43 -29.29
N GLN A 235 20.42 -8.98 -30.53
CA GLN A 235 20.04 -9.76 -31.72
C GLN A 235 20.85 -11.06 -31.92
N ASP A 236 22.04 -11.16 -31.32
CA ASP A 236 22.88 -12.35 -31.38
C ASP A 236 22.53 -13.41 -30.32
N GLY A 237 21.49 -13.18 -29.52
CA GLY A 237 20.98 -14.13 -28.53
C GLY A 237 21.51 -13.91 -27.11
N LEU A 238 22.33 -12.88 -26.86
CA LEU A 238 22.68 -12.47 -25.51
C LEU A 238 21.41 -12.01 -24.78
N ALA A 239 21.18 -12.54 -23.58
CA ALA A 239 20.13 -12.09 -22.68
C ALA A 239 20.73 -11.64 -21.35
N VAL A 240 20.22 -10.54 -20.81
CA VAL A 240 20.62 -9.93 -19.55
C VAL A 240 19.39 -9.81 -18.66
N GLY A 241 19.47 -10.36 -17.45
CA GLY A 241 18.41 -10.25 -16.46
C GLY A 241 18.81 -9.40 -15.28
N PHE A 242 17.87 -8.61 -14.77
CA PHE A 242 18.06 -7.73 -13.63
C PHE A 242 16.90 -7.91 -12.65
N PHE A 243 17.18 -8.14 -11.37
CA PHE A 243 16.15 -8.20 -10.32
C PHE A 243 16.69 -7.75 -8.97
N GLU A 244 15.80 -7.52 -8.01
CA GLU A 244 16.09 -7.26 -6.62
C GLU A 244 15.71 -8.48 -5.77
N ALA A 245 16.57 -8.89 -4.83
CA ALA A 245 16.35 -10.05 -3.96
C ALA A 245 16.98 -9.87 -2.58
N THR A 246 16.66 -10.71 -1.61
CA THR A 246 17.30 -10.69 -0.27
C THR A 246 18.61 -11.47 -0.21
N GLY A 247 19.07 -12.04 -1.33
CA GLY A 247 20.22 -12.94 -1.41
C GLY A 247 20.96 -12.85 -2.74
N SER A 248 21.90 -13.77 -2.99
CA SER A 248 22.62 -13.92 -4.26
C SER A 248 21.75 -14.51 -5.37
N LEU A 249 22.26 -14.55 -6.62
CA LEU A 249 21.62 -15.28 -7.70
C LEU A 249 21.45 -16.76 -7.34
N GLU A 250 22.48 -17.38 -6.78
CA GLU A 250 22.48 -18.79 -6.38
C GLU A 250 21.39 -19.10 -5.35
N GLU A 251 21.26 -18.26 -4.31
CA GLU A 251 20.23 -18.42 -3.28
C GLU A 251 18.81 -18.23 -3.87
N SER A 252 18.67 -17.29 -4.80
CA SER A 252 17.40 -17.01 -5.48
C SER A 252 16.97 -18.15 -6.41
N ILE A 253 17.93 -18.77 -7.11
CA ILE A 253 17.71 -19.99 -7.90
C ILE A 253 17.37 -21.17 -6.98
N ALA A 254 18.08 -21.33 -5.86
CA ALA A 254 17.81 -22.39 -4.90
C ALA A 254 16.41 -22.28 -4.28
N ALA A 255 15.90 -21.08 -4.05
CA ALA A 255 14.53 -20.84 -3.62
C ALA A 255 13.52 -21.26 -4.71
N MET A 256 13.73 -20.80 -5.95
CA MET A 256 12.86 -21.13 -7.10
C MET A 256 12.82 -22.63 -7.41
N SER A 257 13.93 -23.34 -7.26
CA SER A 257 14.01 -24.78 -7.54
C SER A 257 13.06 -25.65 -6.71
N LYS A 258 12.51 -25.10 -5.62
CA LYS A 258 11.53 -25.78 -4.74
C LYS A 258 10.10 -25.66 -5.27
N GLU A 259 9.83 -24.75 -6.19
CA GLU A 259 8.51 -24.52 -6.76
C GLU A 259 8.26 -25.48 -7.93
N PRO A 260 7.18 -26.28 -7.93
CA PRO A 260 6.92 -27.27 -8.99
C PRO A 260 6.81 -26.66 -10.40
N VAL A 261 6.37 -25.40 -10.50
CA VAL A 261 6.26 -24.67 -11.76
C VAL A 261 7.61 -24.33 -12.38
N ASP A 262 8.66 -24.14 -11.57
CA ASP A 262 9.98 -23.77 -12.05
C ASP A 262 10.55 -24.88 -12.94
N SER A 263 10.58 -26.13 -12.48
CA SER A 263 11.09 -27.25 -13.28
C SER A 263 10.39 -27.38 -14.65
N ARG A 264 9.06 -27.24 -14.67
CA ARG A 264 8.26 -27.26 -15.91
C ARG A 264 8.61 -26.12 -16.85
N TRP A 265 8.80 -24.92 -16.30
CA TRP A 265 9.16 -23.74 -17.07
C TRP A 265 10.56 -23.89 -17.68
N GLN A 266 11.55 -24.27 -16.87
CA GLN A 266 12.94 -24.45 -17.31
C GLN A 266 13.05 -25.52 -18.41
N ASP A 267 12.33 -26.64 -18.27
CA ASP A 267 12.31 -27.70 -19.29
C ASP A 267 11.67 -27.24 -20.61
N ALA A 268 10.62 -26.42 -20.53
CA ALA A 268 9.97 -25.84 -21.71
C ALA A 268 10.89 -24.84 -22.45
N MET A 269 11.71 -24.09 -21.71
CA MET A 269 12.62 -23.07 -22.24
C MET A 269 13.97 -23.61 -22.68
N LYS A 270 14.38 -24.79 -22.19
CA LYS A 270 15.65 -25.46 -22.50
C LYS A 270 15.99 -25.48 -23.99
N LYS A 271 14.99 -25.73 -24.86
CA LYS A 271 15.16 -25.81 -26.32
C LYS A 271 15.81 -24.57 -26.96
N TYR A 272 15.65 -23.40 -26.34
CA TYR A 272 16.17 -22.13 -26.82
C TYR A 272 17.62 -21.86 -26.43
N SER A 273 18.14 -22.53 -25.39
CA SER A 273 19.49 -22.27 -24.89
C SER A 273 20.56 -22.75 -25.88
N ALA A 274 21.67 -22.00 -25.97
CA ALA A 274 22.74 -22.29 -26.93
C ALA A 274 23.41 -23.66 -26.71
N ALA A 275 23.45 -24.13 -25.46
CA ALA A 275 24.05 -25.41 -25.06
C ALA A 275 23.03 -26.52 -24.76
N ASP A 276 21.74 -26.32 -25.08
CA ASP A 276 20.65 -27.24 -24.70
C ASP A 276 20.69 -27.62 -23.20
N VAL A 277 20.99 -26.62 -22.37
CA VAL A 277 21.00 -26.67 -20.91
C VAL A 277 19.79 -25.93 -20.37
N ARG A 278 19.39 -26.25 -19.14
CA ARG A 278 18.30 -25.52 -18.48
C ARG A 278 18.73 -24.06 -18.25
N PRO A 279 17.86 -23.06 -18.50
CA PRO A 279 18.24 -21.64 -18.39
C PRO A 279 18.76 -21.25 -16.99
N ASP A 280 18.12 -21.70 -15.92
CA ASP A 280 18.56 -21.54 -14.52
C ASP A 280 20.04 -21.95 -14.29
N THR A 281 20.49 -23.04 -14.92
CA THR A 281 21.88 -23.51 -14.82
C THR A 281 22.87 -22.76 -15.71
N ALA A 282 22.38 -21.96 -16.66
CA ALA A 282 23.20 -21.17 -17.57
C ALA A 282 23.37 -19.71 -17.13
N MET A 283 22.70 -19.29 -16.06
CA MET A 283 22.79 -17.93 -15.55
C MET A 283 24.16 -17.67 -14.93
N VAL A 284 24.84 -16.63 -15.41
CA VAL A 284 26.10 -16.16 -14.83
C VAL A 284 25.86 -14.82 -14.16
N GLU A 285 26.00 -14.76 -12.84
CA GLU A 285 25.90 -13.52 -12.07
C GLU A 285 27.03 -12.56 -12.48
N LEU A 286 26.67 -11.30 -12.73
CA LEU A 286 27.60 -10.24 -13.08
C LEU A 286 28.09 -9.50 -11.83
N ARG A 287 29.34 -9.03 -11.87
CA ARG A 287 29.92 -8.28 -10.76
C ARG A 287 29.28 -6.89 -10.69
N PRO A 288 28.77 -6.46 -9.53
CA PRO A 288 28.37 -5.08 -9.28
C PRO A 288 29.52 -4.09 -9.48
N CYS A 289 29.29 -2.95 -10.15
CA CYS A 289 30.29 -1.88 -10.29
C CYS A 289 29.80 -0.53 -9.69
N ALA A 290 28.52 -0.17 -9.81
CA ALA A 290 27.93 1.01 -9.13
C ALA A 290 26.41 0.94 -9.01
N TYR A 291 25.86 1.62 -8.00
CA TYR A 291 24.41 1.73 -7.79
C TYR A 291 23.98 3.13 -7.36
N LEU A 292 22.98 3.66 -8.04
CA LEU A 292 22.15 4.77 -7.58
C LEU A 292 20.78 4.21 -7.23
N GLY A 293 20.37 4.35 -5.97
CA GLY A 293 19.05 3.93 -5.52
C GLY A 293 17.96 4.71 -6.25
N GLY A 294 17.04 3.98 -6.89
CA GLY A 294 15.77 4.53 -7.31
C GLY A 294 14.79 4.39 -6.19
N ASP A 295 14.55 5.52 -5.54
CA ASP A 295 13.47 5.89 -4.63
C ASP A 295 14.10 6.91 -3.68
N ARG A 296 13.43 8.05 -3.42
CA ARG A 296 13.85 8.90 -2.30
C ARG A 296 13.88 7.97 -1.08
N ALA A 297 15.06 7.75 -0.50
CA ALA A 297 15.22 6.74 0.55
C ALA A 297 14.40 7.04 1.82
N VAL A 298 13.82 8.25 1.89
CA VAL A 298 13.14 8.86 3.01
C VAL A 298 11.95 9.67 2.49
N ALA A 299 10.79 9.50 3.12
CA ALA A 299 9.62 10.36 2.92
C ALA A 299 9.72 11.63 3.76
N HIS A 300 9.60 12.79 3.13
CA HIS A 300 9.60 14.08 3.80
C HIS A 300 8.18 14.44 4.21
N ILE A 301 7.91 14.46 5.52
CA ILE A 301 6.55 14.53 6.07
C ILE A 301 6.37 15.81 6.88
N ALA A 302 5.29 16.54 6.60
CA ALA A 302 4.77 17.57 7.48
C ALA A 302 3.66 17.00 8.39
N VAL A 303 3.48 17.57 9.58
CA VAL A 303 2.39 17.18 10.50
C VAL A 303 1.53 18.40 10.82
N ALA A 304 0.26 18.35 10.44
CA ALA A 304 -0.75 19.34 10.80
C ALA A 304 -1.56 18.89 12.02
N GLY A 305 -1.50 19.69 13.09
CA GLY A 305 -2.03 19.37 14.41
C GLY A 305 -0.96 18.74 15.30
N ALA A 306 -0.53 19.46 16.33
CA ALA A 306 0.44 19.00 17.33
C ALA A 306 -0.26 18.73 18.68
N GLY A 307 -1.44 18.11 18.61
CA GLY A 307 -2.22 17.68 19.77
C GLY A 307 -1.60 16.49 20.51
N TRP A 308 -2.34 15.99 21.51
CA TRP A 308 -1.88 14.89 22.37
C TRP A 308 -1.49 13.63 21.59
N TRP A 309 -2.23 13.32 20.52
CA TRP A 309 -1.99 12.17 19.66
C TRP A 309 -0.71 12.35 18.84
N SER A 310 -0.53 13.50 18.19
CA SER A 310 0.67 13.77 17.41
C SER A 310 1.92 13.81 18.28
N GLN A 311 1.89 14.45 19.45
CA GLN A 311 3.05 14.49 20.34
C GLN A 311 3.33 13.16 21.04
N GLY A 312 2.30 12.33 21.28
CA GLY A 312 2.44 11.03 21.92
C GLY A 312 2.79 9.89 20.95
N VAL A 313 2.39 10.00 19.69
CA VAL A 313 2.46 8.92 18.69
C VAL A 313 3.16 9.38 17.42
N HIS A 314 2.54 10.23 16.60
CA HIS A 314 3.04 10.52 15.23
C HIS A 314 4.44 11.13 15.20
N LEU A 315 4.71 12.18 15.99
CA LEU A 315 6.01 12.86 15.99
C LEU A 315 7.14 11.95 16.51
N PRO A 316 7.00 11.26 17.67
CA PRO A 316 8.01 10.29 18.10
C PRO A 316 8.20 9.14 17.12
N GLN A 317 7.12 8.69 16.45
CA GLN A 317 7.17 7.61 15.49
C GLN A 317 7.92 8.01 14.22
N LEU A 318 7.60 9.17 13.64
CA LEU A 318 8.32 9.71 12.47
C LEU A 318 9.80 9.94 12.78
N GLN A 319 10.12 10.47 13.97
CA GLN A 319 11.52 10.67 14.40
C GLN A 319 12.32 9.37 14.50
N ARG A 320 11.67 8.26 14.89
CA ARG A 320 12.34 6.94 15.01
C ARG A 320 12.37 6.19 13.68
N ASN A 321 11.43 6.44 12.78
CA ASN A 321 11.32 5.72 11.53
C ASN A 321 12.35 6.23 10.52
N SER A 322 13.31 5.37 10.18
CA SER A 322 14.35 5.70 9.21
C SER A 322 13.80 5.99 7.81
N ASP A 323 12.60 5.54 7.46
CA ASP A 323 11.95 5.83 6.18
C ASP A 323 11.28 7.22 6.14
N SER A 324 11.39 8.04 7.19
CA SER A 324 10.82 9.40 7.21
C SER A 324 11.76 10.47 7.76
N GLU A 325 11.59 11.68 7.26
CA GLU A 325 12.16 12.92 7.79
C GLU A 325 11.03 13.92 8.01
N LEU A 326 11.02 14.56 9.17
CA LEU A 326 10.03 15.58 9.49
C LEU A 326 10.46 16.91 8.86
N THR A 327 9.58 17.57 8.12
CA THR A 327 9.88 18.86 7.47
C THR A 327 9.28 20.06 8.19
N ALA A 328 8.10 19.88 8.79
CA ALA A 328 7.36 20.95 9.43
C ALA A 328 6.32 20.44 10.43
N ILE A 329 6.01 21.27 11.42
CA ILE A 329 4.80 21.14 12.24
C ILE A 329 3.89 22.33 11.95
N ILE A 330 2.59 22.09 11.81
CA ILE A 330 1.58 23.13 11.66
C ILE A 330 0.65 23.07 12.87
N GLU A 331 0.70 24.09 13.72
CA GLU A 331 -0.10 24.16 14.95
C GLU A 331 -0.43 25.62 15.30
N PRO A 332 -1.71 26.03 15.23
CA PRO A 332 -2.12 27.41 15.54
C PRO A 332 -2.04 27.75 17.03
N VAL A 333 -2.12 26.75 17.92
CA VAL A 333 -2.09 26.98 19.37
C VAL A 333 -0.66 26.93 19.88
N ALA A 334 -0.11 28.07 20.30
CA ALA A 334 1.28 28.17 20.73
C ALA A 334 1.69 27.16 21.83
N ALA A 335 0.76 26.83 22.74
CA ALA A 335 0.97 25.89 23.84
C ALA A 335 -0.24 24.92 23.95
N PRO A 336 -0.31 23.87 23.11
CA PRO A 336 -1.42 22.93 23.12
C PRO A 336 -1.40 22.10 24.42
N ARG A 337 -2.57 21.65 24.88
CA ARG A 337 -2.76 20.94 26.16
C ARG A 337 -3.79 19.83 26.02
N SER A 338 -3.68 18.79 26.85
CA SER A 338 -4.63 17.69 26.94
C SER A 338 -4.61 17.05 28.33
N THR A 339 -5.74 16.46 28.74
CA THR A 339 -5.83 15.61 29.93
C THR A 339 -5.31 14.19 29.66
N LEU A 340 -5.27 13.78 28.39
CA LEU A 340 -4.82 12.44 27.96
C LEU A 340 -3.30 12.37 27.74
N ASN A 341 -2.65 13.51 27.52
CA ASN A 341 -1.20 13.65 27.48
C ASN A 341 -0.82 14.92 28.25
N THR A 342 -0.34 14.76 29.48
CA THR A 342 -0.03 15.87 30.38
C THR A 342 1.37 16.45 30.16
N ASP A 343 2.26 15.77 29.41
CA ASP A 343 3.63 16.21 29.08
C ASP A 343 3.73 16.81 27.67
N MET A 344 2.73 17.61 27.29
CA MET A 344 2.71 18.28 25.98
C MET A 344 3.62 19.51 25.96
N LYS A 345 4.45 19.59 24.92
CA LYS A 345 5.36 20.68 24.61
C LYS A 345 4.65 21.78 23.83
N SER A 346 5.12 23.01 24.03
CA SER A 346 4.75 24.16 23.21
C SER A 346 5.32 24.04 21.79
N THR A 347 4.73 24.78 20.85
CA THR A 347 5.20 24.85 19.46
C THR A 347 6.68 25.26 19.36
N LYS A 348 7.14 26.19 20.21
CA LYS A 348 8.55 26.58 20.29
C LYS A 348 9.45 25.41 20.69
N GLU A 349 9.09 24.72 21.77
CA GLU A 349 9.86 23.55 22.25
C GLU A 349 9.84 22.42 21.21
N LEU A 350 8.73 22.22 20.50
CA LEU A 350 8.67 21.22 19.41
C LEU A 350 9.63 21.57 18.28
N GLY A 351 9.68 22.82 17.83
CA GLY A 351 10.63 23.26 16.80
C GLY A 351 12.09 23.05 17.23
N GLU A 352 12.40 23.31 18.51
CA GLU A 352 13.74 23.07 19.08
C GLU A 352 14.07 21.58 19.19
N VAL A 353 13.14 20.76 19.67
CA VAL A 353 13.33 19.30 19.87
C VAL A 353 13.54 18.58 18.55
N TYR A 354 12.77 18.92 17.52
CA TYR A 354 12.81 18.25 16.22
C TYR A 354 13.70 18.95 15.19
N GLY A 355 14.19 20.17 15.49
CA GLY A 355 15.08 20.91 14.60
C GLY A 355 14.42 21.38 13.31
N ILE A 356 13.11 21.67 13.34
CA ILE A 356 12.29 21.97 12.17
C ILE A 356 11.45 23.25 12.35
N PRO A 357 11.03 23.91 11.26
CA PRO A 357 10.12 25.05 11.34
C PRO A 357 8.73 24.65 11.83
N VAL A 358 8.09 25.57 12.55
CA VAL A 358 6.70 25.45 13.00
C VAL A 358 5.89 26.61 12.46
N PHE A 359 4.74 26.31 11.88
CA PHE A 359 3.83 27.28 11.25
C PHE A 359 2.50 27.33 11.99
N ALA A 360 1.84 28.49 12.02
CA ALA A 360 0.54 28.60 12.66
C ALA A 360 -0.58 28.08 11.75
N THR A 361 -0.42 28.19 10.43
CA THR A 361 -1.43 27.78 9.45
C THR A 361 -0.84 26.97 8.31
N VAL A 362 -1.70 26.19 7.63
CA VAL A 362 -1.31 25.44 6.43
C VAL A 362 -0.93 26.38 5.30
N ASP A 363 -1.56 27.56 5.18
CA ASP A 363 -1.23 28.52 4.13
C ASP A 363 0.18 29.11 4.32
N GLU A 364 0.59 29.39 5.56
CA GLU A 364 1.96 29.79 5.89
C GLU A 364 2.97 28.70 5.55
N PHE A 365 2.66 27.45 5.90
CA PHE A 365 3.51 26.30 5.55
C PHE A 365 3.66 26.17 4.02
N LEU A 366 2.54 26.18 3.29
CA LEU A 366 2.53 26.03 1.83
C LEU A 366 3.24 27.18 1.09
N ALA A 367 3.37 28.36 1.72
CA ALA A 367 4.14 29.49 1.20
C ALA A 367 5.63 29.45 1.54
N SER A 368 6.09 28.46 2.31
CA SER A 368 7.48 28.34 2.79
C SER A 368 8.32 27.38 1.95
N ASP A 369 9.65 27.50 2.07
CA ASP A 369 10.59 26.55 1.45
C ASP A 369 10.41 25.11 1.94
N ALA A 370 9.91 24.92 3.17
CA ALA A 370 9.67 23.60 3.75
C ALA A 370 8.60 22.82 2.96
N ALA A 371 7.61 23.50 2.38
CA ALA A 371 6.62 22.85 1.54
C ALA A 371 7.23 22.33 0.22
N GLY A 372 8.22 23.03 -0.33
CA GLY A 372 8.89 22.64 -1.59
C GLY A 372 9.64 21.31 -1.52
N VAL A 373 10.02 20.87 -0.32
CA VAL A 373 10.70 19.59 -0.09
C VAL A 373 9.80 18.51 0.50
N THR A 374 8.57 18.84 0.89
CA THR A 374 7.64 17.91 1.56
C THR A 374 6.92 17.02 0.54
N ASP A 375 6.93 15.71 0.78
CA ASP A 375 6.26 14.70 -0.06
C ASP A 375 4.80 14.48 0.39
N GLY A 376 4.55 14.49 1.70
CA GLY A 376 3.22 14.22 2.26
C GLY A 376 2.96 14.91 3.59
N ILE A 377 1.69 14.93 3.99
CA ILE A 377 1.24 15.55 5.23
C ILE A 377 0.39 14.58 6.05
N PHE A 378 0.65 14.52 7.34
CA PHE A 378 -0.23 13.89 8.32
C PHE A 378 -1.19 14.95 8.86
N VAL A 379 -2.49 14.71 8.75
CA VAL A 379 -3.53 15.60 9.27
C VAL A 379 -4.09 14.96 10.53
N ALA A 380 -3.62 15.44 11.68
CA ALA A 380 -4.01 15.00 13.02
C ALA A 380 -4.49 16.21 13.86
N SER A 381 -5.29 17.07 13.23
CA SER A 381 -5.88 18.27 13.84
C SER A 381 -7.24 17.97 14.48
N ASN A 382 -8.01 19.01 14.83
CA ASN A 382 -9.41 18.83 15.20
C ASN A 382 -10.21 18.29 14.00
N HIS A 383 -11.19 17.42 14.23
CA HIS A 383 -12.02 16.83 13.18
C HIS A 383 -12.64 17.87 12.25
N ALA A 384 -13.04 19.03 12.79
CA ALA A 384 -13.68 20.10 12.02
C ALA A 384 -12.76 20.80 11.02
N THR A 385 -11.43 20.64 11.15
CA THR A 385 -10.45 21.27 10.24
C THR A 385 -9.84 20.27 9.25
N HIS A 386 -10.18 18.97 9.35
CA HIS A 386 -9.64 17.92 8.48
C HIS A 386 -9.86 18.22 7.00
N ALA A 387 -11.08 18.57 6.61
CA ALA A 387 -11.40 18.79 5.20
C ALA A 387 -10.67 19.98 4.59
N GLU A 388 -10.66 21.12 5.29
CA GLU A 388 -9.95 22.31 4.82
C GLU A 388 -8.46 22.02 4.57
N ILE A 389 -7.80 21.37 5.54
CA ILE A 389 -6.39 21.00 5.44
C ILE A 389 -6.17 20.00 4.31
N GLY A 390 -7.02 18.96 4.22
CA GLY A 390 -6.96 17.94 3.18
C GLY A 390 -7.09 18.52 1.77
N PHE A 391 -8.05 19.43 1.54
CA PHE A 391 -8.21 20.11 0.25
C PHE A 391 -7.00 20.96 -0.10
N LYS A 392 -6.47 21.75 0.84
CA LYS A 392 -5.27 22.58 0.62
C LYS A 392 -4.05 21.72 0.28
N ALA A 393 -3.80 20.65 1.03
CA ALA A 393 -2.67 19.76 0.80
C ALA A 393 -2.75 19.02 -0.54
N MET A 394 -3.92 18.46 -0.89
CA MET A 394 -4.12 17.79 -2.18
C MET A 394 -3.95 18.76 -3.35
N LYS A 395 -4.45 20.00 -3.22
CA LYS A 395 -4.28 21.05 -4.24
C LYS A 395 -2.81 21.46 -4.39
N ALA A 396 -2.04 21.41 -3.32
CA ALA A 396 -0.59 21.66 -3.34
C ALA A 396 0.22 20.47 -3.88
N GLY A 397 -0.42 19.35 -4.24
CA GLY A 397 0.26 18.18 -4.77
C GLY A 397 0.95 17.32 -3.72
N LEU A 398 0.51 17.38 -2.45
CA LEU A 398 1.02 16.53 -1.37
C LEU A 398 0.21 15.23 -1.26
N HIS A 399 0.88 14.15 -0.86
CA HIS A 399 0.19 12.97 -0.32
C HIS A 399 -0.48 13.32 1.02
N VAL A 400 -1.64 12.74 1.33
CA VAL A 400 -2.39 13.03 2.57
C VAL A 400 -2.66 11.76 3.36
N LEU A 401 -2.20 11.72 4.62
CA LEU A 401 -2.65 10.77 5.63
C LEU A 401 -3.53 11.51 6.63
N MET A 402 -4.83 11.28 6.59
CA MET A 402 -5.82 11.91 7.44
C MET A 402 -6.11 11.03 8.66
N GLU A 403 -6.09 11.60 9.86
CA GLU A 403 -6.67 10.93 11.02
C GLU A 403 -8.18 10.74 10.86
N LYS A 404 -8.69 9.73 11.53
CA LYS A 404 -10.13 9.45 11.55
C LYS A 404 -10.84 10.33 12.59
N PRO A 405 -12.11 10.70 12.35
CA PRO A 405 -12.86 10.53 11.10
C PRO A 405 -12.32 11.43 9.98
N MET A 406 -12.50 11.00 8.72
CA MET A 406 -12.00 11.71 7.53
C MET A 406 -12.42 13.20 7.49
N THR A 407 -13.65 13.47 7.91
CA THR A 407 -14.21 14.79 8.23
C THR A 407 -15.49 14.54 9.04
N THR A 408 -16.15 15.61 9.50
CA THR A 408 -17.45 15.57 10.19
C THR A 408 -18.63 15.85 9.27
N ASP A 409 -18.37 16.35 8.06
CA ASP A 409 -19.40 16.72 7.10
C ASP A 409 -19.49 15.72 5.93
N PRO A 410 -20.70 15.20 5.61
CA PRO A 410 -20.85 14.25 4.53
C PRO A 410 -20.52 14.82 3.15
N MET A 411 -20.80 16.10 2.89
CA MET A 411 -20.52 16.73 1.61
C MET A 411 -19.04 17.04 1.43
N GLU A 412 -18.34 17.41 2.52
CA GLU A 412 -16.89 17.52 2.49
C GLU A 412 -16.23 16.16 2.24
N ALA A 413 -16.75 15.08 2.82
CA ALA A 413 -16.22 13.73 2.61
C ALA A 413 -16.34 13.32 1.12
N VAL A 414 -17.49 13.60 0.50
CA VAL A 414 -17.70 13.41 -0.95
C VAL A 414 -16.73 14.26 -1.76
N GLY A 415 -16.55 15.53 -1.38
CA GLY A 415 -15.62 16.44 -2.04
C GLY A 415 -14.17 15.96 -1.99
N LEU A 416 -13.70 15.52 -0.82
CA LEU A 416 -12.35 14.98 -0.64
C LEU A 416 -12.14 13.68 -1.42
N ALA A 417 -13.14 12.79 -1.44
CA ALA A 417 -13.08 11.56 -2.23
C ALA A 417 -12.98 11.86 -3.73
N LYS A 418 -13.74 12.85 -4.22
CA LYS A 418 -13.64 13.31 -5.60
C LYS A 418 -12.27 13.95 -5.91
N ALA A 419 -11.75 14.77 -5.01
CA ALA A 419 -10.43 15.38 -5.14
C ALA A 419 -9.32 14.32 -5.17
N ALA A 420 -9.40 13.32 -4.31
CA ALA A 420 -8.48 12.18 -4.30
C ALA A 420 -8.54 11.36 -5.59
N ALA A 421 -9.74 11.06 -6.09
CA ALA A 421 -9.91 10.33 -7.36
C ALA A 421 -9.41 11.09 -8.59
N SER A 422 -9.30 12.42 -8.51
CA SER A 422 -8.86 13.29 -9.60
C SER A 422 -7.39 13.70 -9.51
N SER A 423 -6.62 13.11 -8.59
CA SER A 423 -5.23 13.45 -8.31
C SER A 423 -4.33 12.22 -8.44
N ASP A 424 -3.10 12.43 -8.89
CA ASP A 424 -2.04 11.40 -8.87
C ASP A 424 -1.41 11.25 -7.47
N ARG A 425 -1.93 11.99 -6.47
CA ARG A 425 -1.51 11.89 -5.08
C ARG A 425 -2.44 10.98 -4.28
N ILE A 426 -1.82 10.18 -3.43
CA ILE A 426 -2.52 9.26 -2.54
C ILE A 426 -3.15 10.02 -1.37
N PHE A 427 -4.43 9.72 -1.15
CA PHE A 427 -5.18 10.10 0.05
C PHE A 427 -5.52 8.84 0.84
N MET A 428 -5.13 8.82 2.11
CA MET A 428 -5.35 7.74 3.05
C MET A 428 -6.02 8.28 4.30
N VAL A 429 -6.97 7.53 4.85
CA VAL A 429 -7.48 7.74 6.21
C VAL A 429 -6.82 6.71 7.11
N ASN A 430 -6.41 7.08 8.32
CA ASN A 430 -5.66 6.23 9.25
C ASN A 430 -6.52 5.12 9.90
N HIS A 431 -7.11 4.25 9.08
CA HIS A 431 -7.87 3.07 9.50
C HIS A 431 -6.94 1.86 9.56
N SER A 432 -6.15 1.73 10.64
CA SER A 432 -5.10 0.71 10.78
C SER A 432 -5.62 -0.73 10.62
N ALA A 433 -6.88 -1.00 10.98
CA ALA A 433 -7.48 -2.32 10.83
C ALA A 433 -7.50 -2.85 9.39
N ASN A 434 -7.56 -1.96 8.40
CA ASN A 434 -7.61 -2.34 7.00
C ASN A 434 -6.26 -2.87 6.49
N PHE A 435 -5.16 -2.51 7.16
CA PHE A 435 -3.80 -2.87 6.76
C PHE A 435 -3.31 -4.17 7.40
N ARG A 436 -4.15 -4.82 8.22
CA ARG A 436 -3.83 -6.14 8.75
C ARG A 436 -3.85 -7.17 7.63
N GLU A 437 -2.87 -8.06 7.65
CA GLU A 437 -2.77 -9.22 6.75
C GLU A 437 -4.10 -10.00 6.68
N GLN A 438 -4.74 -10.23 7.83
CA GLN A 438 -6.02 -10.94 7.87
C GLN A 438 -7.17 -10.16 7.22
N SER A 439 -7.19 -8.82 7.32
CA SER A 439 -8.19 -7.99 6.65
C SER A 439 -8.03 -8.02 5.13
N ILE A 440 -6.78 -7.92 4.65
CA ILE A 440 -6.45 -8.06 3.22
C ILE A 440 -6.86 -9.46 2.74
N ARG A 441 -6.49 -10.50 3.49
CA ARG A 441 -6.87 -11.89 3.18
C ARG A 441 -8.38 -12.09 3.09
N ILE A 442 -9.17 -11.50 3.99
CA ILE A 442 -10.64 -11.57 3.94
C ILE A 442 -11.17 -10.92 2.66
N ARG A 443 -10.64 -9.74 2.30
CA ARG A 443 -11.00 -9.05 1.04
C ARG A 443 -10.67 -9.91 -0.18
N ASP A 444 -9.50 -10.54 -0.20
CA ASP A 444 -9.07 -11.39 -1.32
C ASP A 444 -9.90 -12.66 -1.44
N LEU A 445 -10.29 -13.27 -0.31
CA LEU A 445 -11.24 -14.39 -0.30
C LEU A 445 -12.59 -13.97 -0.88
N ILE A 446 -13.12 -12.81 -0.49
CA ILE A 446 -14.39 -12.29 -1.01
C ILE A 446 -14.29 -12.04 -2.51
N ARG A 447 -13.25 -11.31 -2.96
CA ARG A 447 -13.00 -11.01 -4.39
C ARG A 447 -12.74 -12.26 -5.23
N GLY A 448 -12.07 -13.26 -4.65
CA GLY A 448 -11.86 -14.58 -5.24
C GLY A 448 -13.11 -15.44 -5.32
N GLY A 449 -14.28 -14.93 -4.89
CA GLY A 449 -15.56 -15.62 -4.93
C GLY A 449 -15.72 -16.67 -3.84
N ALA A 450 -14.94 -16.61 -2.76
CA ALA A 450 -14.93 -17.67 -1.77
C ALA A 450 -16.24 -17.80 -0.98
N VAL A 451 -16.96 -16.68 -0.84
CA VAL A 451 -18.28 -16.61 -0.23
C VAL A 451 -19.38 -16.32 -1.25
N GLY A 452 -19.07 -16.19 -2.54
CA GLY A 452 -20.05 -15.88 -3.59
C GLY A 452 -20.63 -14.46 -3.48
N GLU A 453 -21.91 -14.30 -3.83
CA GLU A 453 -22.60 -13.01 -3.74
C GLU A 453 -22.89 -12.65 -2.27
N LEU A 454 -22.39 -11.50 -1.81
CA LEU A 454 -22.60 -11.03 -0.44
C LEU A 454 -24.09 -10.75 -0.16
N ARG A 455 -24.59 -11.27 0.97
CA ARG A 455 -26.01 -11.13 1.38
C ARG A 455 -26.17 -10.44 2.72
N TYR A 456 -25.30 -10.75 3.69
CA TYR A 456 -25.46 -10.27 5.06
C TYR A 456 -24.11 -10.07 5.73
N VAL A 457 -23.98 -9.01 6.52
CA VAL A 457 -22.81 -8.73 7.37
C VAL A 457 -23.30 -8.42 8.78
N SER A 458 -22.71 -9.06 9.78
CA SER A 458 -22.87 -8.72 11.19
C SER A 458 -21.51 -8.23 11.70
N ALA A 459 -21.44 -7.02 12.24
CA ALA A 459 -20.21 -6.46 12.75
C ALA A 459 -20.42 -5.90 14.17
N TYR A 460 -19.52 -6.24 15.08
CA TYR A 460 -19.60 -5.85 16.47
C TYR A 460 -18.26 -5.31 16.96
N MET A 461 -18.32 -4.19 17.70
CA MET A 461 -17.17 -3.63 18.40
C MET A 461 -17.55 -3.20 19.83
N GLY A 462 -16.87 -3.75 20.81
CA GLY A 462 -16.92 -3.31 22.21
C GLY A 462 -15.59 -2.68 22.63
N ALA A 463 -15.64 -1.59 23.40
CA ALA A 463 -14.47 -1.01 24.05
C ALA A 463 -14.84 -0.50 25.45
N ALA A 464 -13.86 -0.37 26.35
CA ALA A 464 -14.08 0.10 27.72
C ALA A 464 -13.87 1.62 27.82
N LEU A 465 -14.88 2.39 27.39
CA LEU A 465 -14.78 3.84 27.17
C LEU A 465 -15.82 4.67 27.94
N LEU A 466 -16.65 4.08 28.81
CA LEU A 466 -17.57 4.87 29.64
C LEU A 466 -16.84 5.93 30.48
N TRP A 467 -15.67 5.62 31.06
CA TRP A 467 -14.88 6.59 31.81
C TRP A 467 -14.46 7.81 30.97
N LEU A 468 -14.35 7.65 29.64
CA LEU A 468 -14.03 8.73 28.70
C LEU A 468 -15.29 9.51 28.33
N PHE A 469 -16.36 8.79 27.94
CA PHE A 469 -17.58 9.40 27.43
C PHE A 469 -18.52 9.94 28.51
N GLU A 470 -18.36 9.53 29.77
CA GLU A 470 -19.18 10.01 30.90
C GLU A 470 -18.48 11.07 31.76
N ASP A 471 -17.38 11.63 31.28
CA ASP A 471 -16.64 12.70 31.96
C ASP A 471 -16.63 13.98 31.10
N GLU A 472 -17.21 15.05 31.64
CA GLU A 472 -17.33 16.36 30.97
C GLU A 472 -15.96 17.02 30.70
N ALA A 473 -14.90 16.60 31.39
CA ALA A 473 -13.54 17.08 31.15
C ALA A 473 -13.01 16.65 29.76
N ASN A 474 -13.53 15.56 29.18
CA ASN A 474 -13.07 15.00 27.91
C ASN A 474 -13.75 15.64 26.69
N THR A 475 -13.79 16.99 26.68
CA THR A 475 -14.56 17.80 25.73
C THR A 475 -14.39 17.41 24.26
N GLY A 476 -13.18 17.04 23.80
CA GLY A 476 -12.94 16.63 22.41
C GLY A 476 -13.61 15.32 21.98
N TRP A 477 -14.01 14.47 22.94
CA TRP A 477 -14.66 13.18 22.68
C TRP A 477 -16.18 13.22 22.89
N VAL A 478 -16.67 14.17 23.67
CA VAL A 478 -18.08 14.22 24.07
C VAL A 478 -18.83 15.42 23.49
N LYS A 479 -18.14 16.50 23.12
CA LYS A 479 -18.76 17.67 22.49
C LYS A 479 -18.65 17.55 20.96
N PRO A 480 -19.75 17.70 20.21
CA PRO A 480 -19.70 17.80 18.76
C PRO A 480 -18.86 19.01 18.31
N SER A 481 -18.13 18.85 17.20
CA SER A 481 -17.41 19.94 16.52
C SER A 481 -17.80 20.00 15.03
N GLY A 482 -17.69 21.18 14.42
CA GLY A 482 -18.11 21.39 13.03
C GLY A 482 -19.60 21.09 12.83
N SER A 483 -19.94 20.27 11.81
CA SER A 483 -21.32 19.88 11.49
C SER A 483 -21.77 18.56 12.14
N MET A 484 -21.00 18.01 13.08
CA MET A 484 -21.38 16.79 13.81
C MET A 484 -22.77 16.92 14.47
N LEU A 485 -23.66 15.95 14.21
CA LEU A 485 -24.97 15.85 14.86
C LEU A 485 -24.91 15.30 16.30
N GLY A 486 -23.79 14.67 16.66
CA GLY A 486 -23.49 14.08 17.96
C GLY A 486 -22.01 13.67 17.98
N ASN A 487 -21.48 13.28 19.15
CA ASN A 487 -20.11 12.80 19.31
C ASN A 487 -20.07 11.76 20.44
N GLY A 488 -19.21 10.75 20.31
CA GLY A 488 -19.21 9.59 21.20
C GLY A 488 -18.64 8.33 20.56
N PHE A 489 -19.22 7.18 20.87
CA PHE A 489 -18.79 5.88 20.37
C PHE A 489 -18.92 5.75 18.84
N GLY A 490 -19.95 6.32 18.23
CA GLY A 490 -20.19 6.39 16.79
C GLY A 490 -19.01 6.97 16.04
N TRP A 491 -18.71 8.26 16.23
CA TRP A 491 -17.54 8.87 15.58
C TRP A 491 -16.21 8.28 16.08
N GLY A 492 -16.12 7.97 17.38
CA GLY A 492 -14.88 7.57 18.03
C GLY A 492 -14.41 6.16 17.70
N GLN A 493 -15.31 5.17 17.69
CA GLN A 493 -15.02 3.75 17.53
C GLN A 493 -15.76 3.11 16.35
N MET A 494 -17.01 3.49 16.05
CA MET A 494 -17.75 2.89 14.94
C MET A 494 -17.08 3.14 13.58
N SER A 495 -16.35 4.25 13.46
CA SER A 495 -15.51 4.56 12.29
C SER A 495 -14.45 3.50 12.00
N HIS A 496 -13.98 2.74 13.00
CA HIS A 496 -13.02 1.66 12.82
C HIS A 496 -13.68 0.43 12.18
N VAL A 497 -14.82 -0.02 12.74
CA VAL A 497 -15.49 -1.22 12.23
C VAL A 497 -16.19 -0.98 10.89
N LEU A 498 -16.77 0.21 10.67
CA LEU A 498 -17.41 0.55 9.39
C LEU A 498 -16.39 0.65 8.26
N SER A 499 -15.27 1.34 8.49
CA SER A 499 -14.19 1.41 7.48
C SER A 499 -13.63 0.02 7.15
N TRP A 500 -13.50 -0.86 8.14
CA TRP A 500 -13.12 -2.25 7.92
C TRP A 500 -14.15 -3.01 7.07
N VAL A 501 -15.44 -2.92 7.41
CA VAL A 501 -16.52 -3.55 6.63
C VAL A 501 -16.49 -3.07 5.18
N TYR A 502 -16.40 -1.77 4.95
CA TYR A 502 -16.38 -1.22 3.58
C TYR A 502 -15.12 -1.59 2.80
N PHE A 503 -13.98 -1.75 3.47
CA PHE A 503 -12.75 -2.22 2.84
C PHE A 503 -12.85 -3.69 2.41
N VAL A 504 -13.25 -4.58 3.32
CA VAL A 504 -13.22 -6.02 3.03
C VAL A 504 -14.37 -6.48 2.13
N THR A 505 -15.54 -5.81 2.21
CA THR A 505 -16.74 -6.20 1.46
C THR A 505 -17.00 -5.38 0.21
N GLU A 506 -16.45 -4.17 0.13
CA GLU A 506 -16.68 -3.19 -0.95
C GLU A 506 -18.16 -2.79 -1.15
N LEU A 507 -19.03 -3.15 -0.21
CA LEU A 507 -20.45 -2.80 -0.23
C LEU A 507 -20.65 -1.28 -0.16
N ALA A 508 -21.63 -0.79 -0.92
CA ALA A 508 -22.03 0.61 -0.93
C ALA A 508 -23.31 0.80 -0.10
N PRO A 509 -23.28 1.58 0.98
CA PRO A 509 -24.45 1.82 1.83
C PRO A 509 -25.49 2.70 1.11
N LYS A 510 -26.77 2.42 1.32
CA LYS A 510 -27.91 3.12 0.68
C LYS A 510 -28.84 3.78 1.70
N THR A 511 -29.27 3.04 2.72
CA THR A 511 -30.16 3.56 3.77
C THR A 511 -29.79 2.97 5.13
N VAL A 512 -30.02 3.72 6.20
CA VAL A 512 -29.73 3.31 7.58
C VAL A 512 -30.97 3.45 8.46
N PHE A 513 -31.21 2.46 9.31
CA PHE A 513 -32.01 2.62 10.53
C PHE A 513 -31.11 2.42 11.74
N CYS A 514 -31.11 3.34 12.70
CA CYS A 514 -30.24 3.27 13.86
C CYS A 514 -30.97 3.65 15.15
N GLN A 515 -30.62 2.96 16.24
CA GLN A 515 -30.92 3.36 17.60
C GLN A 515 -29.61 3.61 18.35
N MET A 516 -29.58 4.71 19.10
CA MET A 516 -28.43 5.11 19.92
C MET A 516 -28.88 5.33 21.36
N VAL A 517 -28.01 5.00 22.30
CA VAL A 517 -28.15 5.35 23.72
C VAL A 517 -27.08 6.36 24.07
N TYR A 518 -27.48 7.42 24.76
CA TYR A 518 -26.62 8.54 25.14
C TYR A 518 -26.34 8.54 26.64
N SER A 519 -25.12 8.95 27.01
CA SER A 519 -24.77 9.25 28.40
C SER A 519 -25.69 10.34 28.93
N LYS A 520 -26.19 10.14 30.15
CA LYS A 520 -27.00 11.15 30.85
C LYS A 520 -26.17 12.30 31.40
N ILE A 521 -24.85 12.14 31.44
CA ILE A 521 -23.91 13.15 31.97
C ILE A 521 -23.49 14.08 30.85
N THR A 522 -22.92 13.54 29.78
CA THR A 522 -22.28 14.34 28.73
C THR A 522 -23.11 14.51 27.46
N GLY A 523 -24.14 13.66 27.29
CA GLY A 523 -24.89 13.56 26.03
C GLY A 523 -24.18 12.80 24.91
N ALA A 524 -22.98 12.25 25.16
CA ALA A 524 -22.27 11.43 24.18
C ALA A 524 -22.98 10.10 23.93
N ASP A 525 -23.04 9.62 22.70
CA ASP A 525 -23.52 8.26 22.43
C ASP A 525 -22.52 7.22 22.97
N ILE A 526 -23.07 6.16 23.57
CA ILE A 526 -22.30 5.12 24.27
C ILE A 526 -22.66 3.72 23.76
N PHE A 527 -23.86 3.52 23.21
CA PHE A 527 -24.31 2.28 22.58
C PHE A 527 -24.96 2.58 21.24
N ASP A 528 -24.62 1.80 20.23
CA ASP A 528 -25.11 1.96 18.86
C ASP A 528 -25.61 0.63 18.31
N ALA A 529 -26.75 0.65 17.63
CA ALA A 529 -27.22 -0.48 16.84
C ALA A 529 -27.83 0.04 15.54
N ALA A 530 -27.28 -0.35 14.39
CA ALA A 530 -27.77 0.07 13.08
C ALA A 530 -27.96 -1.10 12.11
N THR A 531 -28.99 -0.98 11.28
CA THR A 531 -29.22 -1.83 10.09
C THR A 531 -29.06 -0.96 8.84
N ILE A 532 -28.20 -1.38 7.93
CA ILE A 532 -27.81 -0.64 6.73
C ILE A 532 -28.16 -1.51 5.52
N GLN A 533 -28.98 -0.97 4.61
CA GLN A 533 -29.22 -1.62 3.32
C GLN A 533 -28.21 -1.11 2.29
N CYS A 534 -27.65 -2.03 1.51
CA CYS A 534 -26.67 -1.73 0.47
C CYS A 534 -27.34 -1.66 -0.91
N THR A 535 -26.67 -1.02 -1.87
CA THR A 535 -27.18 -0.85 -3.24
C THR A 535 -27.38 -2.17 -3.98
N ASN A 536 -26.58 -3.20 -3.66
CA ASN A 536 -26.71 -4.55 -4.22
C ASN A 536 -27.76 -5.42 -3.50
N GLY A 537 -28.46 -4.88 -2.49
CA GLY A 537 -29.46 -5.61 -1.70
C GLY A 537 -28.91 -6.36 -0.49
N ALA A 538 -27.60 -6.33 -0.22
CA ALA A 538 -27.03 -6.88 1.01
C ALA A 538 -27.41 -6.04 2.23
N THR A 539 -27.55 -6.68 3.40
CA THR A 539 -27.81 -5.99 4.68
C THR A 539 -26.58 -6.05 5.58
N ILE A 540 -26.16 -4.92 6.14
CA ILE A 540 -25.13 -4.82 7.18
C ILE A 540 -25.83 -4.49 8.50
N VAL A 541 -25.55 -5.24 9.55
CA VAL A 541 -25.91 -4.91 10.93
C VAL A 541 -24.64 -4.59 11.68
N VAL A 542 -24.60 -3.42 12.32
CA VAL A 542 -23.44 -2.97 13.10
C VAL A 542 -23.86 -2.60 14.52
N GLN A 543 -23.04 -3.01 15.49
CA GLN A 543 -23.31 -2.87 16.91
C GLN A 543 -22.07 -2.35 17.65
N GLY A 544 -22.27 -1.40 18.55
CA GLY A 544 -21.21 -0.71 19.29
C GLY A 544 -21.52 -0.61 20.78
N THR A 545 -20.51 -0.81 21.64
CA THR A 545 -20.67 -0.53 23.07
C THR A 545 -19.41 -0.01 23.76
N ALA A 546 -19.57 1.06 24.54
CA ALA A 546 -18.55 1.62 25.43
C ALA A 546 -18.40 0.89 26.78
N ALA A 547 -19.23 -0.12 27.06
CA ALA A 547 -19.41 -0.70 28.39
C ALA A 547 -18.58 -1.97 28.68
N LEU A 548 -17.48 -2.22 27.94
CA LEU A 548 -16.58 -3.30 28.36
C LEU A 548 -16.00 -2.99 29.76
N PRO A 549 -15.75 -4.01 30.60
CA PRO A 549 -15.20 -3.81 31.94
C PRO A 549 -13.83 -3.10 31.88
N PHE A 550 -13.74 -1.90 32.45
CA PHE A 550 -12.54 -1.10 32.41
C PHE A 550 -11.55 -1.48 33.52
N ALA A 551 -10.31 -1.81 33.15
CA ALA A 551 -9.19 -1.96 34.08
C ALA A 551 -8.20 -0.80 33.93
N SER A 552 -7.72 -0.58 32.71
CA SER A 552 -6.93 0.59 32.32
C SER A 552 -7.03 0.86 30.81
N TYR A 553 -6.74 2.07 30.36
CA TYR A 553 -6.76 2.41 28.94
C TYR A 553 -5.73 1.62 28.13
N THR A 554 -4.59 1.26 28.74
CA THR A 554 -3.48 0.57 28.07
C THR A 554 -3.53 -0.95 28.15
N SER A 555 -4.48 -1.53 28.92
CA SER A 555 -4.54 -2.98 29.13
C SER A 555 -5.92 -3.61 28.94
N THR A 556 -6.97 -2.82 28.69
CA THR A 556 -8.34 -3.34 28.54
C THR A 556 -8.65 -3.62 27.07
N PRO A 557 -8.69 -4.88 26.61
CA PRO A 557 -8.84 -5.19 25.20
C PRO A 557 -10.19 -4.74 24.65
N LYS A 558 -10.22 -4.49 23.35
CA LYS A 558 -11.47 -4.33 22.60
C LYS A 558 -11.99 -5.69 22.19
N GLN A 559 -13.30 -5.84 22.09
CA GLN A 559 -13.92 -7.08 21.60
C GLN A 559 -14.45 -6.85 20.20
N ILE A 560 -14.04 -7.72 19.27
CA ILE A 560 -14.47 -7.69 17.87
C ILE A 560 -15.13 -9.02 17.52
N ASP A 561 -16.30 -8.97 16.88
CA ASP A 561 -16.97 -10.16 16.32
C ASP A 561 -17.65 -9.78 15.00
N ASN A 562 -17.00 -10.14 13.89
CA ASN A 562 -17.46 -9.84 12.55
C ASN A 562 -17.78 -11.14 11.79
N LYS A 563 -18.92 -11.16 11.10
CA LYS A 563 -19.38 -12.28 10.28
C LYS A 563 -19.89 -11.77 8.93
N ILE A 564 -19.45 -12.39 7.85
CA ILE A 564 -19.81 -12.03 6.47
C ILE A 564 -20.41 -13.28 5.82
N PHE A 565 -21.60 -13.16 5.26
CA PHE A 565 -22.34 -14.25 4.64
C PHE A 565 -22.59 -13.93 3.17
N GLY A 566 -22.27 -14.89 2.30
CA GLY A 566 -22.65 -14.84 0.90
C GLY A 566 -23.31 -16.15 0.43
N SER A 567 -23.54 -16.26 -0.87
CA SER A 567 -24.25 -17.40 -1.46
C SER A 567 -23.50 -18.73 -1.40
N GLU A 568 -22.17 -18.71 -1.26
CA GLU A 568 -21.32 -19.92 -1.31
C GLU A 568 -20.67 -20.29 0.04
N GLY A 569 -20.76 -19.39 1.03
CA GLY A 569 -20.11 -19.59 2.31
C GLY A 569 -20.21 -18.39 3.25
N MET A 570 -19.47 -18.50 4.36
CA MET A 570 -19.36 -17.44 5.35
C MET A 570 -17.94 -17.29 5.87
N ILE A 571 -17.60 -16.06 6.24
CA ILE A 571 -16.38 -15.72 6.97
C ILE A 571 -16.76 -15.29 8.39
N SER A 572 -16.07 -15.84 9.39
CA SER A 572 -16.09 -15.36 10.77
C SER A 572 -14.72 -14.80 11.12
N TYR A 573 -14.68 -13.63 11.73
CA TYR A 573 -13.45 -12.98 12.13
C TYR A 573 -13.68 -12.18 13.41
N GLY A 574 -13.09 -12.63 14.51
CA GLY A 574 -13.31 -12.03 15.82
C GLY A 574 -12.35 -12.54 16.87
N GLY A 575 -12.23 -11.78 17.94
CA GLY A 575 -11.30 -12.00 19.04
C GLY A 575 -11.18 -10.77 19.94
N LEU A 576 -10.19 -10.80 20.82
CA LEU A 576 -9.84 -9.68 21.68
C LEU A 576 -8.66 -8.92 21.07
N ASP A 577 -8.90 -7.66 20.70
CA ASP A 577 -7.85 -6.78 20.18
C ASP A 577 -7.16 -6.03 21.30
N GLY A 578 -5.86 -5.79 21.15
CA GLY A 578 -5.04 -5.11 22.15
C GLY A 578 -5.52 -3.68 22.47
N ALA A 579 -5.15 -3.17 23.64
CA ALA A 579 -5.53 -1.84 24.09
C ALA A 579 -4.31 -0.91 24.09
N GLY A 580 -4.35 0.15 23.28
CA GLY A 580 -3.26 1.14 23.26
C GLY A 580 -1.89 0.52 22.91
N SER A 581 -1.01 0.35 23.90
CA SER A 581 0.38 -0.12 23.74
C SER A 581 0.63 -1.59 24.09
N THR A 582 -0.42 -2.37 24.41
CA THR A 582 -0.31 -3.82 24.65
C THR A 582 -0.59 -4.61 23.36
N GLU A 583 0.25 -5.60 23.07
CA GLU A 583 0.02 -6.50 21.93
C GLU A 583 -1.30 -7.28 22.15
N ALA A 584 -2.12 -7.38 21.10
CA ALA A 584 -3.30 -8.23 21.10
C ALA A 584 -2.91 -9.66 21.52
N ASP A 585 -3.74 -10.33 22.34
CA ASP A 585 -3.59 -11.77 22.55
C ASP A 585 -3.96 -12.47 21.24
N PRO A 586 -2.99 -12.95 20.44
CA PRO A 586 -3.29 -13.52 19.15
C PRO A 586 -4.12 -14.80 19.31
N GLY A 587 -4.00 -15.50 20.43
CA GLY A 587 -4.77 -16.72 20.71
C GLY A 587 -6.25 -16.47 21.02
N SER A 588 -6.67 -15.22 21.20
CA SER A 588 -8.05 -14.87 21.56
C SER A 588 -9.07 -15.11 20.45
N GLY A 589 -8.63 -15.34 19.22
CA GLY A 589 -9.51 -15.43 18.07
C GLY A 589 -8.86 -16.02 16.83
N CYS A 590 -9.62 -15.99 15.73
CA CYS A 590 -9.18 -16.51 14.43
C CYS A 590 -9.97 -15.89 13.27
N LEU A 591 -9.49 -16.14 12.06
CA LEU A 591 -10.25 -16.00 10.83
C LEU A 591 -10.70 -17.40 10.38
N GLU A 592 -12.00 -17.60 10.21
CA GLU A 592 -12.58 -18.83 9.68
C GLU A 592 -13.36 -18.55 8.39
N LEU A 593 -13.18 -19.42 7.40
CA LEU A 593 -14.01 -19.52 6.20
C LEU A 593 -14.71 -20.89 6.21
N ARG A 594 -16.02 -20.88 6.05
CA ARG A 594 -16.83 -22.10 5.91
C ARG A 594 -17.61 -22.05 4.62
N ARG A 595 -17.55 -23.12 3.82
CA ARG A 595 -18.14 -23.17 2.47
C ARG A 595 -19.10 -24.33 2.29
N HIS A 596 -20.02 -24.19 1.34
CA HIS A 596 -20.92 -25.28 0.97
C HIS A 596 -20.18 -26.49 0.38
N ASP A 597 -19.10 -26.24 -0.38
CA ASP A 597 -18.24 -27.29 -0.97
C ASP A 597 -17.23 -27.90 0.01
N LYS A 598 -17.30 -27.54 1.31
CA LYS A 598 -16.44 -28.05 2.39
C LYS A 598 -14.96 -27.71 2.26
N LYS A 599 -14.59 -26.77 1.39
CA LYS A 599 -13.23 -26.22 1.32
C LYS A 599 -13.02 -25.14 2.39
N ASP A 600 -13.20 -25.55 3.64
CA ASP A 600 -13.10 -24.67 4.80
C ASP A 600 -11.64 -24.27 5.05
N MET A 601 -11.42 -23.11 5.68
CA MET A 601 -10.10 -22.60 6.02
C MET A 601 -10.14 -21.94 7.40
N THR A 602 -9.11 -22.16 8.21
CA THR A 602 -8.92 -21.44 9.47
C THR A 602 -7.51 -20.88 9.51
N VAL A 603 -7.40 -19.59 9.82
CA VAL A 603 -6.14 -18.91 10.11
C VAL A 603 -6.13 -18.61 11.62
N PRO A 604 -5.32 -19.32 12.42
CA PRO A 604 -5.22 -19.05 13.85
C PRO A 604 -4.61 -17.67 14.08
N GLY A 605 -4.95 -17.02 15.18
CA GLY A 605 -4.50 -15.66 15.44
C GLY A 605 -5.61 -14.64 15.20
N PHE A 606 -5.69 -13.61 16.05
CA PHE A 606 -6.52 -12.44 15.80
C PHE A 606 -5.76 -11.15 16.07
N LYS A 607 -5.80 -10.21 15.11
CA LYS A 607 -5.26 -8.86 15.23
C LYS A 607 -6.16 -7.90 14.47
N PHE A 608 -6.72 -6.90 15.12
CA PHE A 608 -7.60 -5.93 14.46
C PHE A 608 -6.87 -4.61 14.22
N GLU A 609 -6.58 -3.78 15.23
CA GLU A 609 -5.90 -2.50 15.03
C GLU A 609 -4.41 -2.57 15.38
N ASN A 610 -3.57 -1.79 14.69
CA ASN A 610 -2.19 -1.56 15.10
C ASN A 610 -1.95 -0.07 15.37
N TYR A 611 -1.47 0.25 16.56
CA TYR A 611 -1.02 1.60 16.88
C TYR A 611 0.50 1.75 16.79
N ASP A 612 1.26 0.64 16.88
CA ASP A 612 2.73 0.57 16.96
C ASP A 612 3.41 1.79 17.61
N ALA A 613 2.95 2.16 18.81
CA ALA A 613 3.40 3.40 19.46
C ALA A 613 4.91 3.42 19.78
N LYS A 614 5.57 2.26 19.78
CA LYS A 614 6.98 2.09 20.16
C LYS A 614 7.89 1.69 19.00
N GLY A 615 7.35 1.19 17.89
CA GLY A 615 8.11 0.83 16.71
C GLY A 615 8.20 1.98 15.69
N ASN A 616 8.22 1.58 14.42
CA ASN A 616 8.38 2.47 13.26
C ASN A 616 7.02 2.98 12.74
N GLY A 617 5.92 2.43 13.25
CA GLY A 617 4.57 2.83 12.90
C GLY A 617 3.68 1.69 12.47
N SER A 618 2.37 1.95 12.49
CA SER A 618 1.38 1.01 11.95
C SER A 618 1.68 0.69 10.48
N GLU A 619 1.18 -0.44 10.01
CA GLU A 619 1.31 -0.87 8.62
C GLU A 619 0.78 0.21 7.66
N GLY A 620 -0.29 0.92 8.05
CA GLY A 620 -0.85 2.05 7.29
C GLY A 620 0.04 3.29 7.25
N VAL A 621 0.78 3.58 8.34
CA VAL A 621 1.77 4.67 8.30
C VAL A 621 2.97 4.27 7.45
N CYS A 622 3.54 3.08 7.67
CA CYS A 622 4.68 2.60 6.88
C CYS A 622 4.36 2.56 5.38
N ALA A 623 3.14 2.15 5.05
CA ALA A 623 2.59 2.21 3.71
C ALA A 623 2.59 3.63 3.11
N PHE A 624 2.08 4.59 3.86
CA PHE A 624 2.01 5.99 3.43
C PHE A 624 3.41 6.59 3.22
N LEU A 625 4.35 6.31 4.13
CA LEU A 625 5.74 6.72 3.97
C LEU A 625 6.36 6.08 2.73
N GLY A 626 6.10 4.79 2.49
CA GLY A 626 6.54 4.11 1.29
C GLY A 626 6.05 4.80 0.01
N VAL A 627 4.77 5.18 -0.05
CA VAL A 627 4.21 5.93 -1.18
C VAL A 627 4.91 7.28 -1.36
N CYS A 628 5.10 8.04 -0.29
CA CYS A 628 5.78 9.34 -0.33
C CYS A 628 7.23 9.19 -0.83
N ALA A 629 7.88 8.08 -0.50
CA ALA A 629 9.22 7.71 -0.98
C ALA A 629 9.24 7.19 -2.44
N GLY A 630 8.09 7.08 -3.11
CA GLY A 630 7.96 6.58 -4.48
C GLY A 630 7.75 5.07 -4.62
N ARG A 631 7.55 4.35 -3.51
CA ARG A 631 7.29 2.90 -3.49
C ARG A 631 5.84 2.60 -3.87
N THR A 632 5.60 1.49 -4.55
CA THR A 632 4.25 1.01 -4.87
C THR A 632 3.55 0.45 -3.62
N PHE A 633 2.27 0.74 -3.46
CA PHE A 633 1.50 0.33 -2.29
C PHE A 633 0.01 0.09 -2.60
N VAL A 634 -0.65 -0.78 -1.84
CA VAL A 634 -2.11 -1.05 -1.96
C VAL A 634 -2.88 -0.22 -0.95
N ASN A 635 -3.49 0.87 -1.39
CA ASN A 635 -4.26 1.73 -0.49
C ASN A 635 -5.47 1.00 0.13
N CYS A 636 -5.32 0.53 1.38
CA CYS A 636 -6.34 -0.22 2.10
C CYS A 636 -7.36 0.68 2.81
N ALA A 637 -7.10 1.98 2.89
CA ALA A 637 -7.97 2.94 3.56
C ALA A 637 -8.07 4.24 2.77
N GLY A 638 -8.37 4.12 1.47
CA GLY A 638 -8.51 5.27 0.58
C GLY A 638 -9.70 6.16 0.93
N ALA A 639 -9.77 7.32 0.27
CA ALA A 639 -10.82 8.31 0.50
C ALA A 639 -12.24 7.75 0.37
N THR A 640 -12.51 6.79 -0.53
CA THR A 640 -13.82 6.16 -0.67
C THR A 640 -14.25 5.38 0.59
N VAL A 641 -13.32 4.67 1.24
CA VAL A 641 -13.60 3.93 2.48
C VAL A 641 -13.90 4.91 3.61
N GLY A 642 -13.08 5.97 3.73
CA GLY A 642 -13.29 7.03 4.70
C GLY A 642 -14.64 7.74 4.50
N MET A 643 -14.97 8.09 3.25
CA MET A 643 -16.23 8.72 2.88
C MET A 643 -17.42 7.85 3.28
N ARG A 644 -17.46 6.57 2.88
CA ARG A 644 -18.55 5.65 3.26
C ARG A 644 -18.75 5.57 4.77
N SER A 645 -17.66 5.59 5.55
CA SER A 645 -17.74 5.64 7.01
C SER A 645 -18.40 6.93 7.51
N VAL A 646 -17.98 8.10 7.01
CA VAL A 646 -18.56 9.40 7.41
C VAL A 646 -20.04 9.47 7.04
N LEU A 647 -20.40 9.13 5.80
CA LEU A 647 -21.77 9.17 5.31
C LEU A 647 -22.70 8.27 6.12
N THR A 648 -22.21 7.09 6.52
CA THR A 648 -22.98 6.13 7.30
C THR A 648 -23.16 6.58 8.74
N ILE A 649 -22.11 7.07 9.40
CA ILE A 649 -22.19 7.54 10.79
C ILE A 649 -23.13 8.76 10.87
N GLU A 650 -23.01 9.71 9.96
CA GLU A 650 -23.92 10.86 9.91
C GLU A 650 -25.39 10.41 9.75
N ALA A 651 -25.66 9.47 8.84
CA ALA A 651 -26.99 8.90 8.65
C ALA A 651 -27.50 8.13 9.89
N MET A 652 -26.61 7.46 10.63
CA MET A 652 -26.95 6.82 11.90
C MET A 652 -27.46 7.85 12.93
N TYR A 653 -26.78 8.99 13.09
CA TYR A 653 -27.25 10.06 14.00
C TYR A 653 -28.59 10.66 13.54
N ARG A 654 -28.77 10.92 12.23
CA ARG A 654 -30.07 11.38 11.70
C ARG A 654 -31.17 10.37 12.01
N SER A 655 -30.90 9.09 11.82
CA SER A 655 -31.88 8.02 12.03
C SER A 655 -32.23 7.86 13.50
N ALA A 656 -31.24 7.89 14.39
CA ALA A 656 -31.45 7.84 15.83
C ALA A 656 -32.29 9.02 16.33
N LYS A 657 -32.07 10.22 15.78
CA LYS A 657 -32.85 11.42 16.09
C LYS A 657 -34.27 11.38 15.52
N SER A 658 -34.44 10.88 14.29
CA SER A 658 -35.74 10.89 13.60
C SER A 658 -36.63 9.69 13.93
N GLY A 659 -36.03 8.60 14.42
CA GLY A 659 -36.71 7.32 14.65
C GLY A 659 -37.14 6.63 13.35
N ARG A 660 -36.55 6.99 12.20
CA ARG A 660 -36.94 6.51 10.87
C ARG A 660 -35.72 6.03 10.07
N VAL A 661 -35.99 5.31 8.99
CA VAL A 661 -34.98 4.99 7.98
C VAL A 661 -34.54 6.29 7.30
N GLU A 662 -33.24 6.50 7.19
CA GLU A 662 -32.62 7.66 6.56
C GLU A 662 -31.81 7.22 5.34
N GLU A 663 -31.82 8.04 4.29
CA GLU A 663 -30.93 7.81 3.13
C GLU A 663 -29.49 8.17 3.50
N VAL A 664 -28.55 7.38 2.98
CA VAL A 664 -27.12 7.72 2.96
C VAL A 664 -26.89 8.62 1.75
N HIS A 665 -26.08 9.67 1.92
CA HIS A 665 -25.75 10.56 0.81
C HIS A 665 -25.17 9.79 -0.38
N PRO A 666 -25.48 10.20 -1.62
CA PRO A 666 -25.02 9.49 -2.81
C PRO A 666 -23.49 9.55 -2.95
N GLU A 667 -22.90 8.45 -3.41
CA GLU A 667 -21.49 8.39 -3.80
C GLU A 667 -21.28 9.17 -5.12
N PRO A 668 -20.12 9.83 -5.31
CA PRO A 668 -19.81 10.65 -6.48
C PRO A 668 -19.59 9.86 -7.78
#